data_AF-A0A397GAI6-F1
#
_entry.id   AF-A0A397GAI6-F1
#
_cell.length_a   1.000
_cell.length_b   1.000
_cell.length_c   1.000
_cell.angle_alpha   90.00
_cell.angle_beta   90.00
_cell.angle_gamma   90.00
#
_symmetry.space_group_name_H-M   'P 1'
#
loop_
_entity.id
_entity.type
_entity.pdbx_description
1 polymer ?
#
loop_
_entity_poly.entity_id
_entity_poly.type
_entity_poly.pdbx_seq_one_letter_code
_entity_poly.pdbx_strand_id
1 'polypeptide(L)'
;MGSQDSLSNWQHKVAQKQQECLQKIPAEWKIPESLLSSLQLPLAENKNDLIQGDAVRKSGILTERELQITEEYTVSGLLSALAEGSLTSLEVTLAFSKRAAVAQQLVNCLTETMFSEAQERAKYLDNLKAQGKSAGPLHGLPVSIKDLFHVKGTHASIGMISFLDERSTENSPLVDILLSLGAVIYVKTNIPQTMMTADSHNNVFGRTLNPHNTLLGPGGSSGGEGALIAMRGSPLGVGTDIGGSIRIPALCCGTYGFRPSASRIPNGGGRTCSTPGMKFILSCAGPLALDMDAIEVFLKTVIDARPGLYDSSVIDVPWRIATVRRPLRIGVIPPSPIFPLHPPVQRTLAEAAKLLKAQGHQIIELSAEECQVMEINEVAWNTFTLDRGAMEHLQAAGEPPVPALIHIQRQVEILQQAGKTSLPDFSHLDRLGKLAALNAKRAELRETWRKMWSSHDLDICLAPPAQNTAVPHDMFGLAPYTTFLNCLDYPSCIIPFGQVNEMDAQKAFELAPGQAGPPYNFTQLKGAPAYQVLVEELALAVFDCTIPVPTLEDVSGRDANRNLVQAEGETDETKAALRLATYQGKQLSEIPECYVLEVCTFFSLGPTLGREMREIIRSRIVRAPLLLLDPYVSIARAVLRGTAQQARCSDIDLSTCASALQMLRNARLTKLEDAGTFLALGLSLVTFHRLISTISATTICRFTLSLVRPWYPELWHDASISMELGCLIFLDTTQSLFRGRVPVMEYRVHDPETIDRFAGLCGPLLPLLYRLCLMIAAVKAGGEYQSSSVEFDRLAREITAWAPYVSPATLNRFSEVEMLLLMTQANVHRASALLILHRLRYSFGERDGEAASLSESIVSQLAECLAVTGQYPPNITLAIMVAAGEAVSPPDRERILSLIPGIKGSTFYPFAWNLRMLIANIWSERDQGTEKFLYRLFDRNPELAIPL
;
A
#
# COMPACT_ATOMS: atom_id res chain seq x y z
N MET A 1 20.58 -31.76 -54.58
CA MET A 1 20.95 -30.42 -54.08
C MET A 1 19.85 -29.44 -54.43
N GLY A 2 18.76 -29.42 -53.65
CA GLY A 2 17.65 -28.49 -53.84
C GLY A 2 16.84 -28.39 -52.55
N SER A 3 16.45 -27.15 -52.19
CA SER A 3 15.67 -26.71 -51.01
C SER A 3 16.38 -26.07 -49.81
N GLN A 4 17.59 -25.49 -49.96
CA GLN A 4 18.14 -24.61 -48.91
C GLN A 4 17.93 -23.10 -49.12
N ASP A 5 17.35 -22.65 -50.24
CA ASP A 5 17.06 -21.23 -50.49
C ASP A 5 15.55 -20.97 -50.55
N SER A 6 14.95 -20.53 -49.44
CA SER A 6 13.78 -19.61 -49.42
C SER A 6 13.27 -19.23 -48.01
N LEU A 7 14.10 -19.31 -46.95
CA LEU A 7 13.67 -18.74 -45.66
C LEU A 7 13.59 -17.21 -45.78
N SER A 8 12.48 -16.63 -45.36
CA SER A 8 12.30 -15.17 -45.29
C SER A 8 13.30 -14.54 -44.28
N ASN A 9 13.54 -13.23 -44.37
CA ASN A 9 14.49 -12.53 -43.50
C ASN A 9 14.17 -12.73 -42.00
N TRP A 10 12.88 -12.73 -41.63
CA TRP A 10 12.47 -12.90 -40.24
C TRP A 10 12.69 -14.32 -39.71
N GLN A 11 12.52 -15.35 -40.54
CA GLN A 11 12.74 -16.76 -40.15
C GLN A 11 14.21 -17.03 -39.83
N HIS A 12 15.14 -16.38 -40.53
CA HIS A 12 16.56 -16.44 -40.21
C HIS A 12 16.87 -15.84 -38.83
N LYS A 13 16.30 -14.66 -38.50
CA LYS A 13 16.44 -14.04 -37.17
C LYS A 13 15.92 -14.95 -36.05
N VAL A 14 14.75 -15.55 -36.27
CA VAL A 14 14.15 -16.52 -35.34
C VAL A 14 15.05 -17.74 -35.15
N ALA A 15 15.51 -18.36 -36.23
CA ALA A 15 16.38 -19.53 -36.16
C ALA A 15 17.69 -19.22 -35.41
N GLN A 16 18.29 -18.06 -35.67
CA GLN A 16 19.47 -17.60 -34.93
C GLN A 16 19.17 -17.42 -33.43
N LYS A 17 18.03 -16.81 -33.08
CA LYS A 17 17.63 -16.60 -31.69
C LYS A 17 17.38 -17.92 -30.97
N GLN A 18 16.67 -18.86 -31.60
CA GLN A 18 16.41 -20.19 -31.04
C GLN A 18 17.72 -20.96 -30.83
N GLN A 19 18.63 -20.91 -31.81
CA GLN A 19 19.94 -21.54 -31.70
C GLN A 19 20.78 -20.95 -30.55
N GLU A 20 20.76 -19.63 -30.37
CA GLU A 20 21.39 -18.97 -29.21
C GLU A 20 20.83 -19.52 -27.89
N CYS A 21 19.50 -19.62 -27.77
CA CYS A 21 18.85 -20.11 -26.55
C CYS A 21 19.20 -21.58 -26.27
N LEU A 22 19.23 -22.43 -27.30
CA LEU A 22 19.60 -23.85 -27.17
C LEU A 22 21.06 -24.03 -26.75
N GLN A 23 21.97 -23.18 -27.24
CA GLN A 23 23.40 -23.24 -26.89
C GLN A 23 23.68 -22.84 -25.44
N LYS A 24 22.78 -22.07 -24.81
CA LYS A 24 22.90 -21.69 -23.40
C LYS A 24 22.50 -22.80 -22.41
N ILE A 25 21.96 -23.93 -22.89
CA ILE A 25 21.70 -25.12 -22.06
C ILE A 25 22.97 -25.98 -22.04
N PRO A 26 23.62 -26.18 -20.88
CA PRO A 26 24.79 -27.05 -20.75
C PRO A 26 24.53 -28.46 -21.26
N ALA A 27 25.56 -29.10 -21.83
CA ALA A 27 25.43 -30.42 -22.45
C ALA A 27 24.96 -31.49 -21.43
N GLU A 28 25.45 -31.38 -20.20
CA GLU A 28 25.09 -32.23 -19.06
C GLU A 28 23.66 -32.03 -18.54
N TRP A 29 22.97 -30.96 -18.96
CA TRP A 29 21.58 -30.70 -18.58
C TRP A 29 20.60 -30.99 -19.72
N LYS A 30 21.08 -31.61 -20.81
CA LYS A 30 20.21 -32.06 -21.91
C LYS A 30 19.45 -33.31 -21.49
N ILE A 31 18.16 -33.34 -21.81
CA ILE A 31 17.30 -34.48 -21.46
C ILE A 31 17.82 -35.75 -22.12
N PRO A 32 17.96 -36.86 -21.37
CA PRO A 32 18.42 -38.12 -21.93
C PRO A 32 17.34 -38.76 -22.81
N GLU A 33 17.78 -39.52 -23.83
CA GLU A 33 16.91 -40.26 -24.74
C GLU A 33 15.98 -41.24 -24.01
N SER A 34 16.41 -41.78 -22.86
CA SER A 34 15.61 -42.66 -22.01
C SER A 34 14.33 -41.99 -21.49
N LEU A 35 14.39 -40.70 -21.12
CA LEU A 35 13.20 -39.96 -20.71
C LEU A 35 12.30 -39.69 -21.92
N LEU A 36 12.87 -39.24 -23.03
CA LEU A 36 12.11 -38.96 -24.26
C LEU A 36 11.36 -40.19 -24.77
N SER A 37 12.00 -41.36 -24.75
CA SER A 37 11.40 -42.65 -25.12
C SER A 37 10.25 -43.09 -24.21
N SER A 38 10.17 -42.56 -22.98
CA SER A 38 9.08 -42.85 -22.04
C SER A 38 7.86 -41.95 -22.23
N LEU A 39 7.99 -40.87 -23.02
CA LEU A 39 6.96 -39.90 -23.29
C LEU A 39 6.35 -40.13 -24.68
N GLN A 40 5.11 -39.68 -24.85
CA GLN A 40 4.46 -39.69 -26.16
C GLN A 40 4.84 -38.40 -26.90
N LEU A 41 5.59 -38.54 -27.99
CA LEU A 41 6.08 -37.43 -28.82
C LEU A 41 5.31 -37.34 -30.14
N PRO A 42 5.12 -36.13 -30.72
CA PRO A 42 5.48 -34.82 -30.17
C PRO A 42 4.63 -34.44 -28.94
N LEU A 43 5.24 -33.79 -27.94
CA LEU A 43 4.55 -33.47 -26.67
C LEU A 43 3.30 -32.60 -26.88
N ALA A 44 3.34 -31.65 -27.80
CA ALA A 44 2.21 -30.76 -28.08
C ALA A 44 0.98 -31.47 -28.69
N GLU A 45 1.17 -32.68 -29.24
CA GLU A 45 0.15 -33.45 -29.97
C GLU A 45 -0.33 -34.68 -29.19
N ASN A 46 0.33 -35.03 -28.09
CA ASN A 46 0.03 -36.22 -27.30
C ASN A 46 -0.10 -35.88 -25.83
N LYS A 47 -0.99 -36.57 -25.09
CA LYS A 47 -1.20 -36.33 -23.66
C LYS A 47 -0.06 -36.93 -22.84
N ASN A 48 0.68 -36.07 -22.16
CA ASN A 48 1.63 -36.44 -21.12
C ASN A 48 1.36 -35.61 -19.87
N ASP A 49 1.39 -36.25 -18.70
CA ASP A 49 1.43 -35.57 -17.40
C ASP A 49 2.87 -35.61 -16.90
N LEU A 50 3.57 -34.48 -17.00
CA LEU A 50 5.00 -34.39 -16.69
C LEU A 50 5.25 -34.28 -15.18
N ILE A 51 4.25 -33.82 -14.41
CA ILE A 51 4.34 -33.66 -12.97
C ILE A 51 4.03 -34.99 -12.29
N GLN A 52 2.86 -35.58 -12.57
CA GLN A 52 2.51 -36.90 -12.03
C GLN A 52 3.44 -37.99 -12.59
N GLY A 53 3.90 -37.83 -13.83
CA GLY A 53 4.89 -38.70 -14.45
C GLY A 53 6.31 -38.57 -13.88
N ASP A 54 6.57 -37.61 -12.99
CA ASP A 54 7.85 -37.33 -12.35
C ASP A 54 9.01 -37.16 -13.35
N ALA A 55 8.74 -36.39 -14.42
CA ALA A 55 9.68 -36.23 -15.53
C ALA A 55 11.00 -35.58 -15.09
N VAL A 56 10.96 -34.68 -14.10
CA VAL A 56 12.16 -34.02 -13.56
C VAL A 56 13.08 -35.02 -12.88
N ARG A 57 12.59 -35.86 -11.96
CA ARG A 57 13.42 -36.88 -11.31
C ARG A 57 13.92 -37.92 -12.31
N LYS A 58 13.04 -38.39 -13.21
CA LYS A 58 13.39 -39.38 -14.25
C LYS A 58 14.40 -38.85 -15.27
N SER A 59 14.58 -37.53 -15.38
CA SER A 59 15.63 -36.96 -16.22
C SER A 59 17.05 -37.31 -15.75
N GLY A 60 17.25 -37.61 -14.46
CA GLY A 60 18.56 -37.89 -13.88
C GLY A 60 19.53 -36.70 -13.85
N ILE A 61 19.09 -35.49 -14.22
CA ILE A 61 19.94 -34.29 -14.28
C ILE A 61 20.18 -33.68 -12.89
N LEU A 62 19.19 -33.76 -12.00
CA LEU A 62 19.29 -33.27 -10.64
C LEU A 62 19.73 -34.39 -9.70
N THR A 63 20.65 -34.08 -8.80
CA THR A 63 20.98 -34.94 -7.65
C THR A 63 19.84 -34.94 -6.63
N GLU A 64 19.80 -35.94 -5.74
CA GLU A 64 18.79 -35.97 -4.66
C GLU A 64 18.82 -34.71 -3.79
N ARG A 65 19.99 -34.13 -3.54
CA ARG A 65 20.13 -32.87 -2.79
C ARG A 65 19.48 -31.69 -3.54
N GLU A 66 19.67 -31.61 -4.85
CA GLU A 66 19.06 -30.55 -5.68
C GLU A 66 17.55 -30.74 -5.82
N LEU A 67 17.07 -31.99 -5.86
CA LEU A 67 15.65 -32.31 -5.80
C LEU A 67 15.04 -31.85 -4.47
N GLN A 68 15.67 -32.17 -3.33
CA GLN A 68 15.24 -31.70 -2.00
C GLN A 68 15.15 -30.18 -1.92
N ILE A 69 16.17 -29.46 -2.39
CA ILE A 69 16.19 -27.97 -2.41
C ILE A 69 14.98 -27.40 -3.17
N THR A 70 14.57 -28.05 -4.26
CA THR A 70 13.49 -27.56 -5.14
C THR A 70 12.09 -28.10 -4.78
N GLU A 71 11.99 -29.13 -3.92
CA GLU A 71 10.74 -29.80 -3.57
C GLU A 71 10.28 -29.56 -2.12
N GLU A 72 11.21 -29.46 -1.17
CA GLU A 72 10.91 -29.52 0.27
C GLU A 72 10.84 -28.15 0.95
N TYR A 73 11.18 -27.06 0.26
CA TYR A 73 11.19 -25.71 0.82
C TYR A 73 10.09 -24.82 0.23
N THR A 74 9.47 -24.01 1.09
CA THR A 74 8.74 -22.80 0.69
C THR A 74 9.72 -21.66 0.43
N VAL A 75 9.28 -20.54 -0.15
CA VAL A 75 10.14 -19.35 -0.31
C VAL A 75 10.70 -18.86 1.04
N SER A 76 9.86 -18.76 2.07
CA SER A 76 10.30 -18.37 3.42
C SER A 76 11.29 -19.39 4.01
N GLY A 77 11.10 -20.69 3.74
CA GLY A 77 12.04 -21.74 4.14
C GLY A 77 13.40 -21.60 3.45
N LEU A 78 13.43 -21.35 2.13
CA LEU A 78 14.67 -21.09 1.39
C LEU A 78 15.40 -19.86 1.92
N LEU A 79 14.68 -18.76 2.13
CA LEU A 79 15.25 -17.53 2.67
C LEU A 79 15.84 -17.73 4.07
N SER A 80 15.18 -18.52 4.92
CA SER A 80 15.68 -18.87 6.25
C SER A 80 16.96 -19.72 6.17
N ALA A 81 16.97 -20.76 5.34
CA ALA A 81 18.15 -21.61 5.14
C ALA A 81 19.35 -20.85 4.55
N LEU A 82 19.09 -19.93 3.60
CA LEU A 82 20.09 -19.00 3.06
C LEU A 82 20.59 -18.03 4.12
N ALA A 83 19.72 -17.51 4.99
CA ALA A 83 20.09 -16.62 6.09
C ALA A 83 20.90 -17.32 7.19
N GLU A 84 20.61 -18.58 7.48
CA GLU A 84 21.36 -19.42 8.43
C GLU A 84 22.68 -19.93 7.84
N GLY A 85 22.76 -20.06 6.51
CA GLY A 85 23.91 -20.63 5.81
C GLY A 85 23.92 -22.16 5.76
N SER A 86 22.78 -22.80 6.02
CA SER A 86 22.57 -24.24 5.79
C SER A 86 22.41 -24.58 4.30
N LEU A 87 22.08 -23.56 3.49
CA LEU A 87 22.16 -23.57 2.04
C LEU A 87 22.98 -22.36 1.57
N THR A 88 23.81 -22.56 0.55
CA THR A 88 24.46 -21.44 -0.17
C THR A 88 23.59 -20.95 -1.32
N SER A 89 23.75 -19.68 -1.70
CA SER A 89 23.09 -19.09 -2.86
C SER A 89 23.44 -19.84 -4.13
N LEU A 90 24.70 -20.30 -4.26
CA LEU A 90 25.16 -21.08 -5.40
C LEU A 90 24.45 -22.44 -5.51
N GLU A 91 24.33 -23.18 -4.40
CA GLU A 91 23.61 -24.46 -4.39
C GLU A 91 22.15 -24.29 -4.81
N VAL A 92 21.47 -23.29 -4.23
CA VAL A 92 20.06 -22.99 -4.54
C VAL A 92 19.92 -22.59 -6.01
N THR A 93 20.74 -21.65 -6.48
CA THR A 93 20.70 -21.17 -7.87
C THR A 93 20.99 -22.29 -8.87
N LEU A 94 21.94 -23.18 -8.58
CA LEU A 94 22.28 -24.32 -9.45
C LEU A 94 21.13 -25.32 -9.54
N ALA A 95 20.51 -25.67 -8.40
CA ALA A 95 19.38 -26.60 -8.36
C ALA A 95 18.18 -26.09 -9.19
N PHE A 96 17.80 -24.82 -9.01
CA PHE A 96 16.72 -24.21 -9.80
C PHE A 96 17.11 -24.01 -11.28
N SER A 97 18.37 -23.70 -11.60
CA SER A 97 18.84 -23.58 -12.99
C SER A 97 18.73 -24.91 -13.74
N LYS A 98 19.15 -26.02 -13.13
CA LYS A 98 19.02 -27.37 -13.71
C LYS A 98 17.55 -27.73 -13.94
N ARG A 99 16.70 -27.51 -12.93
CA ARG A 99 15.25 -27.80 -13.05
C ARG A 99 14.58 -26.96 -14.14
N ALA A 100 14.94 -25.67 -14.23
CA ALA A 100 14.47 -24.79 -15.29
C ALA A 100 14.94 -25.23 -16.68
N ALA A 101 16.16 -25.76 -16.82
CA ALA A 101 16.64 -26.33 -18.07
C ALA A 101 15.86 -27.58 -18.50
N VAL A 102 15.48 -28.45 -17.55
CA VAL A 102 14.59 -29.59 -17.82
C VAL A 102 13.20 -29.11 -18.24
N ALA A 103 12.61 -28.18 -17.50
CA ALA A 103 11.31 -27.60 -17.83
C ALA A 103 11.32 -26.95 -19.23
N GLN A 104 12.39 -26.22 -19.58
CA GLN A 104 12.51 -25.61 -20.90
C GLN A 104 12.45 -26.62 -22.04
N GLN A 105 13.14 -27.76 -21.89
CA GLN A 105 13.18 -28.79 -22.93
C GLN A 105 11.87 -29.59 -23.04
N LEU A 106 11.08 -29.68 -21.96
CA LEU A 106 9.80 -30.41 -21.97
C LEU A 106 8.60 -29.53 -22.33
N VAL A 107 8.56 -28.29 -21.85
CA VAL A 107 7.38 -27.41 -21.98
C VAL A 107 7.66 -26.07 -22.63
N ASN A 108 8.91 -25.77 -23.02
CA ASN A 108 9.29 -24.55 -23.74
C ASN A 108 8.78 -23.25 -23.07
N CYS A 109 9.14 -23.09 -21.79
CA CYS A 109 8.65 -22.04 -20.90
C CYS A 109 9.57 -20.80 -20.80
N LEU A 110 10.76 -20.82 -21.40
CA LEU A 110 11.81 -19.79 -21.28
C LEU A 110 12.10 -19.11 -22.62
N THR A 111 12.50 -17.83 -22.57
CA THR A 111 12.97 -17.04 -23.72
C THR A 111 14.44 -16.66 -23.60
N GLU A 112 14.95 -16.52 -22.38
CA GLU A 112 16.34 -16.26 -22.07
C GLU A 112 16.75 -17.07 -20.85
N THR A 113 17.92 -17.66 -20.90
CA THR A 113 18.61 -18.24 -19.74
C THR A 113 19.86 -17.42 -19.44
N MET A 114 20.13 -17.21 -18.16
CA MET A 114 21.29 -16.49 -17.63
C MET A 114 22.00 -17.35 -16.58
N PHE A 115 22.10 -18.67 -16.83
CA PHE A 115 22.55 -19.64 -15.83
C PHE A 115 23.97 -19.38 -15.33
N SER A 116 24.86 -18.93 -16.21
CA SER A 116 26.26 -18.61 -15.85
C SER A 116 26.32 -17.34 -15.01
N GLU A 117 25.66 -16.28 -15.48
CA GLU A 117 25.60 -14.98 -14.80
C GLU A 117 24.90 -15.09 -13.43
N ALA A 118 23.87 -15.93 -13.33
CA ALA A 118 23.18 -16.23 -12.09
C ALA A 118 24.09 -16.93 -11.08
N GLN A 119 24.90 -17.90 -11.51
CA GLN A 119 25.88 -18.56 -10.65
C GLN A 119 27.00 -17.61 -10.19
N GLU A 120 27.46 -16.71 -11.05
CA GLU A 120 28.43 -15.67 -10.68
C GLU A 120 27.85 -14.73 -9.61
N ARG A 121 26.60 -14.28 -9.80
CA ARG A 121 25.91 -13.46 -8.80
C ARG A 121 25.68 -14.22 -7.49
N ALA A 122 25.31 -15.49 -7.56
CA ALA A 122 25.14 -16.33 -6.38
C ALA A 122 26.45 -16.46 -5.57
N LYS A 123 27.59 -16.70 -6.25
CA LYS A 123 28.92 -16.70 -5.62
C LYS A 123 29.26 -15.35 -4.97
N TYR A 124 28.91 -14.24 -5.62
CA TYR A 124 29.09 -12.91 -5.05
C TYR A 124 28.27 -12.72 -3.76
N LEU A 125 27.02 -13.20 -3.74
CA LEU A 125 26.15 -13.14 -2.56
C LEU A 125 26.69 -14.02 -1.42
N ASP A 126 27.16 -15.23 -1.72
CA ASP A 126 27.81 -16.10 -0.75
C ASP A 126 29.07 -15.46 -0.14
N ASN A 127 29.88 -14.79 -0.96
CA ASN A 127 31.05 -14.04 -0.49
C ASN A 127 30.66 -12.84 0.41
N LEU A 128 29.57 -12.13 0.10
CA LEU A 128 29.04 -11.08 0.98
C LEU A 128 28.59 -11.66 2.33
N LYS A 129 27.89 -12.79 2.30
CA LYS A 129 27.44 -13.50 3.49
C LYS A 129 28.61 -13.95 4.36
N ALA A 130 29.66 -14.50 3.77
CA ALA A 130 30.89 -14.89 4.47
C ALA A 130 31.58 -13.71 5.18
N GLN A 131 31.34 -12.47 4.71
CA GLN A 131 31.80 -11.24 5.37
C GLN A 131 30.81 -10.70 6.43
N GLY A 132 29.76 -11.45 6.77
CA GLY A 132 28.72 -11.03 7.71
C GLY A 132 27.75 -9.97 7.17
N LYS A 133 27.67 -9.81 5.83
CA LYS A 133 26.79 -8.84 5.17
C LYS A 133 25.62 -9.54 4.47
N SER A 134 24.49 -8.86 4.38
CA SER A 134 23.36 -9.26 3.54
C SER A 134 23.11 -8.22 2.46
N ALA A 135 22.65 -8.69 1.30
CA ALA A 135 22.23 -7.84 0.19
C ALA A 135 20.78 -7.36 0.34
N GLY A 136 20.00 -7.96 1.25
CA GLY A 136 18.60 -7.60 1.47
C GLY A 136 17.74 -8.81 1.81
N PRO A 137 16.40 -8.63 1.88
CA PRO A 137 15.47 -9.67 2.31
C PRO A 137 15.30 -10.82 1.31
N LEU A 138 15.77 -10.68 0.07
CA LEU A 138 15.73 -11.72 -0.97
C LEU A 138 17.12 -12.30 -1.26
N HIS A 139 18.09 -12.13 -0.36
CA HIS A 139 19.48 -12.53 -0.55
C HIS A 139 19.61 -14.00 -0.97
N GLY A 140 20.09 -14.22 -2.19
CA GLY A 140 20.38 -15.54 -2.74
C GLY A 140 19.18 -16.26 -3.38
N LEU A 141 17.97 -15.68 -3.34
CA LEU A 141 16.76 -16.32 -3.86
C LEU A 141 16.70 -16.23 -5.41
N PRO A 142 16.59 -17.35 -6.14
CA PRO A 142 16.33 -17.33 -7.58
C PRO A 142 14.93 -16.82 -7.89
N VAL A 143 14.81 -15.89 -8.83
CA VAL A 143 13.52 -15.33 -9.26
C VAL A 143 13.44 -15.33 -10.79
N SER A 144 12.36 -15.91 -11.33
CA SER A 144 12.03 -15.86 -12.76
C SER A 144 11.27 -14.58 -13.11
N ILE A 145 11.44 -14.10 -14.33
CA ILE A 145 10.75 -12.89 -14.77
C ILE A 145 10.21 -13.00 -16.20
N LYS A 146 8.99 -12.53 -16.43
CA LYS A 146 8.37 -12.55 -17.75
C LYS A 146 9.17 -11.77 -18.80
N ASP A 147 9.19 -12.25 -20.05
CA ASP A 147 9.85 -11.58 -21.20
C ASP A 147 9.23 -10.25 -21.68
N LEU A 148 9.00 -9.32 -20.76
CA LEU A 148 8.84 -7.89 -21.05
C LEU A 148 9.84 -7.03 -20.28
N PHE A 149 10.33 -7.54 -19.15
CA PHE A 149 11.22 -6.78 -18.30
C PHE A 149 12.61 -6.76 -18.94
N HIS A 150 13.20 -5.58 -18.99
CA HIS A 150 14.57 -5.41 -19.44
C HIS A 150 15.52 -5.94 -18.36
N VAL A 151 16.38 -6.88 -18.75
CA VAL A 151 17.52 -7.34 -17.97
C VAL A 151 18.74 -7.09 -18.84
N LYS A 152 19.68 -6.29 -18.35
CA LYS A 152 20.86 -5.86 -19.11
C LYS A 152 21.57 -7.04 -19.78
N GLY A 153 21.82 -6.93 -21.09
CA GLY A 153 22.46 -7.96 -21.91
C GLY A 153 21.51 -8.99 -22.56
N THR A 154 20.24 -9.02 -22.18
CA THR A 154 19.21 -9.92 -22.74
C THR A 154 18.24 -9.18 -23.65
N HIS A 155 17.52 -9.90 -24.53
CA HIS A 155 16.39 -9.29 -25.24
C HIS A 155 15.19 -9.15 -24.31
N ALA A 156 14.41 -8.09 -24.49
CA ALA A 156 13.01 -8.02 -24.06
C ALA A 156 12.16 -8.07 -25.33
N SER A 157 11.95 -9.29 -25.83
CA SER A 157 11.41 -9.50 -27.18
C SER A 157 9.88 -9.50 -27.23
N ILE A 158 9.24 -9.75 -26.09
CA ILE A 158 7.78 -9.95 -25.96
C ILE A 158 7.20 -10.91 -27.00
N GLY A 159 7.99 -11.87 -27.47
CA GLY A 159 7.59 -12.83 -28.51
C GLY A 159 7.37 -12.23 -29.89
N MET A 160 7.93 -11.05 -30.19
CA MET A 160 7.78 -10.38 -31.49
C MET A 160 9.12 -10.21 -32.19
N ILE A 161 9.14 -10.44 -33.50
CA ILE A 161 10.39 -10.49 -34.26
C ILE A 161 11.02 -9.10 -34.41
N SER A 162 10.22 -8.03 -34.43
CA SER A 162 10.70 -6.65 -34.51
C SER A 162 11.58 -6.21 -33.34
N PHE A 163 11.60 -6.95 -32.22
CA PHE A 163 12.42 -6.64 -31.04
C PHE A 163 13.65 -7.52 -30.89
N LEU A 164 13.97 -8.38 -31.87
CA LEU A 164 15.17 -9.21 -31.86
C LEU A 164 16.44 -8.46 -32.29
N ASP A 165 16.30 -7.24 -32.81
CA ASP A 165 17.43 -6.43 -33.25
C ASP A 165 18.10 -5.66 -32.10
N GLU A 166 17.47 -5.61 -30.92
CA GLU A 166 17.92 -4.81 -29.78
C GLU A 166 17.99 -5.61 -28.48
N ARG A 167 19.16 -5.59 -27.84
CA ARG A 167 19.33 -6.07 -26.47
C ARG A 167 19.13 -4.93 -25.47
N SER A 168 18.67 -5.30 -24.28
CA SER A 168 18.51 -4.37 -23.16
C SER A 168 19.88 -3.85 -22.70
N THR A 169 20.02 -2.53 -22.65
CA THR A 169 21.24 -1.86 -22.16
C THR A 169 21.18 -1.54 -20.67
N GLU A 170 19.96 -1.48 -20.14
CA GLU A 170 19.63 -1.20 -18.74
C GLU A 170 18.58 -2.19 -18.23
N ASN A 171 18.37 -2.18 -16.92
CA ASN A 171 17.34 -2.98 -16.27
C ASN A 171 16.04 -2.19 -16.18
N SER A 172 14.90 -2.89 -16.18
CA SER A 172 13.65 -2.29 -15.74
C SER A 172 13.70 -1.97 -14.23
N PRO A 173 12.98 -0.94 -13.74
CA PRO A 173 12.89 -0.59 -12.33
C PRO A 173 12.65 -1.77 -11.37
N LEU A 174 11.74 -2.68 -11.71
CA LEU A 174 11.46 -3.86 -10.88
C LEU A 174 12.67 -4.81 -10.78
N VAL A 175 13.42 -4.97 -11.87
CA VAL A 175 14.64 -5.80 -11.89
C VAL A 175 15.71 -5.18 -10.99
N ASP A 176 15.91 -3.86 -11.05
CA ASP A 176 16.85 -3.18 -10.16
C ASP A 176 16.47 -3.31 -8.69
N ILE A 177 15.17 -3.20 -8.37
CA ILE A 177 14.69 -3.43 -7.00
C ILE A 177 15.00 -4.86 -6.56
N LEU A 178 14.62 -5.88 -7.35
CA LEU A 178 14.84 -7.28 -6.99
C LEU A 178 16.34 -7.60 -6.79
N LEU A 179 17.19 -7.10 -7.69
CA LEU A 179 18.64 -7.23 -7.56
C LEU A 179 19.17 -6.48 -6.32
N SER A 180 18.65 -5.30 -6.01
CA SER A 180 19.03 -4.53 -4.81
C SER A 180 18.60 -5.21 -3.51
N LEU A 181 17.55 -6.02 -3.53
CA LEU A 181 17.09 -6.81 -2.39
C LEU A 181 17.83 -8.15 -2.26
N GLY A 182 18.77 -8.44 -3.17
CA GLY A 182 19.62 -9.62 -3.13
C GLY A 182 19.14 -10.82 -3.95
N ALA A 183 18.08 -10.68 -4.75
CA ALA A 183 17.59 -11.76 -5.60
C ALA A 183 18.58 -12.12 -6.74
N VAL A 184 18.45 -13.32 -7.29
CA VAL A 184 19.20 -13.84 -8.42
C VAL A 184 18.25 -14.05 -9.60
N ILE A 185 18.24 -13.13 -10.57
CA ILE A 185 17.49 -13.29 -11.82
C ILE A 185 18.27 -14.23 -12.74
N TYR A 186 17.66 -15.36 -13.13
CA TYR A 186 18.36 -16.45 -13.82
C TYR A 186 17.69 -16.92 -15.11
N VAL A 187 16.41 -16.61 -15.30
CA VAL A 187 15.65 -16.92 -16.54
C VAL A 187 14.63 -15.85 -16.85
N LYS A 188 14.31 -15.70 -18.13
CA LYS A 188 13.12 -15.01 -18.60
C LYS A 188 12.12 -15.98 -19.22
N THR A 189 10.82 -15.77 -19.01
CA THR A 189 9.80 -16.75 -19.40
C THR A 189 8.96 -16.35 -20.61
N ASN A 190 8.48 -17.36 -21.35
CA ASN A 190 7.78 -17.25 -22.63
C ASN A 190 6.34 -16.69 -22.51
N ILE A 191 5.89 -16.08 -23.60
CA ILE A 191 4.73 -15.18 -23.70
C ILE A 191 4.04 -15.42 -25.06
N PRO A 192 2.74 -15.15 -25.23
CA PRO A 192 2.11 -15.14 -26.55
C PRO A 192 2.51 -13.93 -27.41
N GLN A 193 2.40 -14.09 -28.72
CA GLN A 193 2.50 -12.99 -29.68
C GLN A 193 1.53 -11.86 -29.29
N THR A 194 1.98 -10.60 -29.33
CA THR A 194 1.25 -9.38 -28.91
C THR A 194 0.90 -9.24 -27.42
N MET A 195 1.15 -10.26 -26.60
CA MET A 195 0.73 -10.33 -25.19
C MET A 195 -0.80 -10.31 -24.94
N MET A 196 -1.63 -10.23 -25.99
CA MET A 196 -3.09 -10.07 -25.93
C MET A 196 -3.87 -11.38 -26.18
N THR A 197 -3.28 -12.52 -25.82
CA THR A 197 -3.98 -13.81 -25.83
C THR A 197 -3.82 -14.55 -24.50
N ALA A 198 -4.84 -15.33 -24.14
CA ALA A 198 -4.85 -16.21 -22.97
C ALA A 198 -4.17 -17.57 -23.26
N ASP A 199 -3.06 -17.53 -23.98
CA ASP A 199 -2.21 -18.67 -24.38
C ASP A 199 -0.73 -18.21 -24.33
N SER A 200 0.24 -19.09 -24.58
CA SER A 200 1.68 -18.73 -24.67
C SER A 200 2.31 -19.34 -25.91
N HIS A 201 1.98 -18.77 -27.08
CA HIS A 201 2.52 -19.15 -28.37
C HIS A 201 2.91 -17.91 -29.18
N ASN A 202 4.14 -17.93 -29.73
CA ASN A 202 4.64 -16.91 -30.63
C ASN A 202 5.60 -17.52 -31.67
N ASN A 203 5.89 -16.78 -32.74
CA ASN A 203 6.74 -17.26 -33.82
C ASN A 203 8.24 -17.29 -33.47
N VAL A 204 8.68 -16.60 -32.41
CA VAL A 204 10.10 -16.53 -32.00
C VAL A 204 10.51 -17.79 -31.24
N PHE A 205 9.77 -18.15 -30.20
CA PHE A 205 10.11 -19.24 -29.29
C PHE A 205 9.22 -20.47 -29.47
N GLY A 206 8.11 -20.35 -30.20
CA GLY A 206 7.12 -21.40 -30.31
C GLY A 206 6.17 -21.43 -29.12
N ARG A 207 5.56 -22.60 -28.89
CA ARG A 207 4.48 -22.80 -27.92
C ARG A 207 5.01 -23.31 -26.59
N THR A 208 4.54 -22.73 -25.49
CA THR A 208 4.66 -23.29 -24.15
C THR A 208 3.54 -24.30 -23.90
N LEU A 209 3.85 -25.42 -23.23
CA LEU A 209 2.88 -26.49 -22.93
C LEU A 209 2.50 -26.49 -21.45
N ASN A 210 1.30 -26.99 -21.13
CA ASN A 210 0.89 -27.20 -19.75
C ASN A 210 1.53 -28.48 -19.18
N PRO A 211 2.25 -28.42 -18.04
CA PRO A 211 2.96 -29.58 -17.51
C PRO A 211 2.06 -30.68 -16.93
N HIS A 212 0.80 -30.38 -16.58
CA HIS A 212 -0.18 -31.40 -16.14
C HIS A 212 -0.77 -32.19 -17.31
N ASN A 213 -0.84 -31.57 -18.50
CA ASN A 213 -1.33 -32.21 -19.72
C ASN A 213 -0.82 -31.44 -20.94
N THR A 214 0.11 -32.02 -21.68
CA THR A 214 0.77 -31.36 -22.81
C THR A 214 -0.14 -31.07 -24.03
N LEU A 215 -1.38 -31.57 -24.04
CA LEU A 215 -2.42 -31.16 -25.01
C LEU A 215 -3.12 -29.84 -24.68
N LEU A 216 -2.89 -29.29 -23.48
CA LEU A 216 -3.54 -28.09 -22.99
C LEU A 216 -2.57 -26.90 -22.98
N GLY A 217 -3.12 -25.71 -23.13
CA GLY A 217 -2.38 -24.47 -22.98
C GLY A 217 -2.04 -24.18 -21.51
N PRO A 218 -0.89 -23.55 -21.22
CA PRO A 218 -0.52 -23.09 -19.88
C PRO A 218 -1.21 -21.77 -19.52
N GLY A 219 -2.15 -21.27 -20.34
CA GLY A 219 -2.71 -19.94 -20.20
C GLY A 219 -1.73 -18.85 -20.65
N GLY A 220 -2.13 -17.59 -20.48
CA GLY A 220 -1.34 -16.45 -20.94
C GLY A 220 -1.84 -15.11 -20.42
N SER A 221 -1.07 -14.04 -20.55
CA SER A 221 0.19 -13.97 -21.30
C SER A 221 1.47 -14.32 -20.51
N SER A 222 1.38 -14.64 -19.21
CA SER A 222 2.54 -15.12 -18.41
C SER A 222 2.64 -16.65 -18.35
N GLY A 223 2.28 -17.36 -19.43
CA GLY A 223 2.18 -18.83 -19.44
C GLY A 223 3.51 -19.55 -19.18
N GLY A 224 4.63 -18.93 -19.58
CA GLY A 224 5.96 -19.43 -19.24
C GLY A 224 6.23 -19.45 -17.73
N GLU A 225 5.85 -18.39 -16.99
CA GLU A 225 5.92 -18.37 -15.52
C GLU A 225 5.06 -19.49 -14.93
N GLY A 226 3.80 -19.60 -15.36
CA GLY A 226 2.88 -20.63 -14.86
C GLY A 226 3.43 -22.05 -15.03
N ALA A 227 3.91 -22.38 -16.23
CA ALA A 227 4.48 -23.70 -16.52
C ALA A 227 5.79 -23.97 -15.76
N LEU A 228 6.69 -22.98 -15.69
CA LEU A 228 7.96 -23.10 -14.99
C LEU A 228 7.76 -23.33 -13.48
N ILE A 229 6.90 -22.53 -12.86
CA ILE A 229 6.61 -22.61 -11.42
C ILE A 229 5.90 -23.92 -11.08
N ALA A 230 4.94 -24.36 -11.91
CA ALA A 230 4.27 -25.65 -11.71
C ALA A 230 5.23 -26.85 -11.73
N MET A 231 6.30 -26.77 -12.54
CA MET A 231 7.38 -27.77 -12.54
C MET A 231 8.41 -27.57 -11.42
N ARG A 232 8.19 -26.60 -10.51
CA ARG A 232 9.12 -26.14 -9.46
C ARG A 232 10.44 -25.60 -10.00
N GLY A 233 10.47 -25.22 -11.28
CA GLY A 233 11.66 -24.68 -11.94
C GLY A 233 12.04 -23.29 -11.45
N SER A 234 11.12 -22.60 -10.75
CA SER A 234 11.30 -21.33 -10.06
C SER A 234 10.49 -21.34 -8.75
N PRO A 235 11.03 -20.83 -7.63
CA PRO A 235 10.27 -20.72 -6.37
C PRO A 235 9.36 -19.48 -6.36
N LEU A 236 9.70 -18.44 -7.11
CA LEU A 236 8.98 -17.17 -7.20
C LEU A 236 9.19 -16.56 -8.59
N GLY A 237 8.09 -16.23 -9.26
CA GLY A 237 8.11 -15.62 -10.58
C GLY A 237 7.34 -14.31 -10.66
N VAL A 238 7.65 -13.49 -11.66
CA VAL A 238 7.03 -12.17 -11.85
C VAL A 238 6.37 -12.09 -13.22
N GLY A 239 5.04 -12.04 -13.22
CA GLY A 239 4.21 -11.85 -14.41
C GLY A 239 3.67 -10.43 -14.53
N THR A 240 2.85 -10.21 -15.56
CA THR A 240 2.05 -8.97 -15.72
C THR A 240 0.63 -9.28 -16.10
N ASP A 241 -0.31 -8.41 -15.73
CA ASP A 241 -1.75 -8.63 -15.85
C ASP A 241 -2.50 -7.35 -16.28
N ILE A 242 -3.04 -7.36 -17.51
CA ILE A 242 -3.94 -6.33 -18.07
C ILE A 242 -5.36 -6.86 -18.37
N GLY A 243 -5.51 -8.18 -18.46
CA GLY A 243 -6.77 -8.87 -18.74
C GLY A 243 -6.87 -10.26 -18.11
N GLY A 244 -6.01 -10.58 -17.13
CA GLY A 244 -5.87 -11.91 -16.53
C GLY A 244 -4.49 -12.52 -16.64
N SER A 245 -3.51 -11.85 -17.23
CA SER A 245 -2.25 -12.49 -17.63
C SER A 245 -1.34 -13.02 -16.51
N ILE A 246 -1.59 -12.76 -15.23
CA ILE A 246 -0.99 -13.47 -14.09
C ILE A 246 -1.92 -14.62 -13.65
N ARG A 247 -3.21 -14.30 -13.54
CA ARG A 247 -4.25 -15.19 -13.01
C ARG A 247 -4.55 -16.38 -13.92
N ILE A 248 -4.57 -16.19 -15.24
CA ILE A 248 -4.85 -17.24 -16.22
C ILE A 248 -3.71 -18.28 -16.24
N PRO A 249 -2.42 -17.92 -16.27
CA PRO A 249 -1.38 -18.93 -16.08
C PRO A 249 -1.46 -19.68 -14.76
N ALA A 250 -1.77 -18.97 -13.66
CA ALA A 250 -1.93 -19.59 -12.35
C ALA A 250 -3.06 -20.62 -12.33
N LEU A 251 -4.23 -20.28 -12.91
CA LEU A 251 -5.37 -21.20 -13.05
C LEU A 251 -5.10 -22.32 -14.06
N CYS A 252 -4.27 -22.14 -15.07
CA CYS A 252 -4.00 -23.23 -16.00
C CYS A 252 -3.00 -24.23 -15.40
N CYS A 253 -2.00 -23.74 -14.65
CA CYS A 253 -0.84 -24.53 -14.26
C CYS A 253 -0.80 -25.00 -12.80
N GLY A 254 -1.77 -24.63 -11.95
CA GLY A 254 -1.85 -25.18 -10.59
C GLY A 254 -1.09 -24.35 -9.57
N THR A 255 -0.94 -23.04 -9.81
CA THR A 255 -0.10 -22.16 -8.98
C THR A 255 -0.93 -21.06 -8.34
N TYR A 256 -0.34 -20.37 -7.36
CA TYR A 256 -0.86 -19.08 -6.88
C TYR A 256 -0.44 -17.98 -7.85
N GLY A 257 -1.33 -17.01 -8.04
CA GLY A 257 -1.03 -15.83 -8.85
C GLY A 257 -1.79 -14.62 -8.33
N PHE A 258 -1.08 -13.55 -8.01
CA PHE A 258 -1.66 -12.34 -7.44
C PHE A 258 -1.53 -11.16 -8.38
N ARG A 259 -2.68 -10.61 -8.79
CA ARG A 259 -2.78 -9.32 -9.45
C ARG A 259 -2.96 -8.25 -8.35
N PRO A 260 -1.94 -7.42 -8.03
CA PRO A 260 -2.16 -6.25 -7.19
C PRO A 260 -2.99 -5.19 -7.92
N SER A 261 -3.48 -4.17 -7.20
CA SER A 261 -3.95 -2.95 -7.85
C SER A 261 -2.87 -2.40 -8.78
N ALA A 262 -3.28 -1.77 -9.89
CA ALA A 262 -2.34 -1.11 -10.77
C ALA A 262 -1.50 -0.08 -10.01
N SER A 263 -0.27 0.14 -10.50
CA SER A 263 0.67 1.09 -9.91
C SER A 263 1.12 0.80 -8.47
N ARG A 264 0.98 -0.42 -7.93
CA ARG A 264 1.59 -0.77 -6.61
C ARG A 264 2.96 -1.40 -6.72
N ILE A 265 3.13 -2.25 -7.73
CA ILE A 265 4.41 -2.85 -8.08
C ILE A 265 4.89 -2.19 -9.38
N PRO A 266 6.18 -1.80 -9.47
CA PRO A 266 6.72 -1.21 -10.69
C PRO A 266 6.42 -2.04 -11.93
N ASN A 267 5.90 -1.37 -12.94
CA ASN A 267 5.60 -1.95 -14.26
C ASN A 267 6.09 -1.03 -15.39
N GLY A 268 6.62 0.15 -15.06
CA GLY A 268 7.30 1.05 -15.98
C GLY A 268 8.65 0.50 -16.43
N GLY A 269 9.17 1.06 -17.51
CA GLY A 269 10.48 0.70 -18.07
C GLY A 269 10.58 -0.72 -18.63
N GLY A 270 9.45 -1.43 -18.83
CA GLY A 270 9.39 -2.69 -19.58
C GLY A 270 9.09 -2.46 -21.06
N ARG A 271 9.36 -3.48 -21.90
CA ARG A 271 9.04 -3.44 -23.33
C ARG A 271 7.53 -3.45 -23.54
N THR A 272 7.06 -2.63 -24.47
CA THR A 272 5.66 -2.59 -24.91
C THR A 272 5.58 -2.63 -26.43
N CYS A 273 4.53 -3.25 -26.96
CA CYS A 273 4.14 -3.19 -28.37
C CYS A 273 2.96 -2.25 -28.61
N SER A 274 2.50 -1.52 -27.59
CA SER A 274 1.42 -0.53 -27.73
C SER A 274 1.93 0.79 -28.30
N THR A 275 1.06 1.57 -28.95
CA THR A 275 1.42 2.92 -29.40
C THR A 275 1.89 3.76 -28.19
N PRO A 276 3.10 4.36 -28.22
CA PRO A 276 3.59 5.19 -27.12
C PRO A 276 2.59 6.29 -26.73
N GLY A 277 2.33 6.40 -25.42
CA GLY A 277 1.36 7.37 -24.86
C GLY A 277 -0.09 6.86 -24.77
N MET A 278 -0.45 5.75 -25.43
CA MET A 278 -1.79 5.17 -25.35
C MET A 278 -1.92 4.27 -24.11
N LYS A 279 -2.31 4.86 -22.98
CA LYS A 279 -2.57 4.15 -21.72
C LYS A 279 -4.04 4.32 -21.31
N PHE A 280 -4.78 3.21 -21.19
CA PHE A 280 -6.20 3.25 -20.81
C PHE A 280 -6.47 2.43 -19.54
N ILE A 281 -6.49 1.10 -19.67
CA ILE A 281 -6.50 0.16 -18.55
C ILE A 281 -5.04 -0.16 -18.23
N LEU A 282 -4.63 0.09 -16.99
CA LEU A 282 -3.25 -0.09 -16.59
C LEU A 282 -2.95 -1.57 -16.34
N SER A 283 -1.88 -2.06 -16.96
CA SER A 283 -1.26 -3.33 -16.61
C SER A 283 -0.53 -3.21 -15.27
N CYS A 284 -0.47 -4.29 -14.50
CA CYS A 284 0.31 -4.37 -13.27
C CYS A 284 1.28 -5.56 -13.31
N ALA A 285 2.41 -5.43 -12.62
CA ALA A 285 3.29 -6.56 -12.31
C ALA A 285 2.84 -7.24 -11.02
N GLY A 286 3.07 -8.55 -10.89
CA GLY A 286 2.69 -9.30 -9.69
C GLY A 286 3.27 -10.72 -9.66
N PRO A 287 3.27 -11.36 -8.49
CA PRO A 287 3.95 -12.63 -8.28
C PRO A 287 3.11 -13.83 -8.70
N LEU A 288 3.80 -14.89 -9.12
CA LEU A 288 3.31 -16.26 -9.18
C LEU A 288 4.21 -17.15 -8.32
N ALA A 289 3.64 -18.10 -7.60
CA ALA A 289 4.38 -19.03 -6.72
C ALA A 289 3.58 -20.30 -6.42
N LEU A 290 4.16 -21.27 -5.71
CA LEU A 290 3.48 -22.49 -5.26
C LEU A 290 2.88 -22.39 -3.85
N ASP A 291 3.14 -21.29 -3.15
CA ASP A 291 2.63 -21.03 -1.81
C ASP A 291 2.21 -19.56 -1.66
N MET A 292 1.27 -19.31 -0.74
CA MET A 292 0.73 -17.97 -0.49
C MET A 292 1.76 -17.08 0.24
N ASP A 293 2.63 -17.66 1.06
CA ASP A 293 3.66 -16.92 1.79
C ASP A 293 4.63 -16.23 0.82
N ALA A 294 5.01 -16.89 -0.27
CA ALA A 294 5.83 -16.33 -1.35
C ALA A 294 5.18 -15.09 -2.00
N ILE A 295 3.85 -15.09 -2.16
CA ILE A 295 3.09 -13.95 -2.69
C ILE A 295 3.25 -12.76 -1.73
N GLU A 296 3.06 -12.97 -0.43
CA GLU A 296 3.23 -11.94 0.59
C GLU A 296 4.68 -11.43 0.66
N VAL A 297 5.67 -12.33 0.70
CA VAL A 297 7.09 -11.99 0.72
C VAL A 297 7.45 -11.08 -0.45
N PHE A 298 7.03 -11.42 -1.68
CA PHE A 298 7.28 -10.58 -2.84
C PHE A 298 6.65 -9.19 -2.71
N LEU A 299 5.34 -9.13 -2.43
CA LEU A 299 4.61 -7.85 -2.37
C LEU A 299 5.18 -6.95 -1.28
N LYS A 300 5.37 -7.49 -0.08
CA LYS A 300 5.90 -6.75 1.06
C LYS A 300 7.31 -6.24 0.78
N THR A 301 8.22 -7.10 0.32
CA THR A 301 9.62 -6.69 0.12
C THR A 301 9.79 -5.65 -1.00
N VAL A 302 9.03 -5.78 -2.09
CA VAL A 302 9.06 -4.79 -3.17
C VAL A 302 8.44 -3.47 -2.73
N ILE A 303 7.33 -3.48 -1.99
CA ILE A 303 6.70 -2.26 -1.46
C ILE A 303 7.60 -1.56 -0.43
N ASP A 304 8.22 -2.32 0.48
CA ASP A 304 9.14 -1.79 1.50
C ASP A 304 10.40 -1.17 0.88
N ALA A 305 10.76 -1.55 -0.35
CA ALA A 305 11.86 -0.95 -1.11
C ALA A 305 11.56 0.48 -1.61
N ARG A 306 10.37 1.03 -1.34
CA ARG A 306 9.89 2.35 -1.80
C ARG A 306 9.98 2.47 -3.32
N PRO A 307 9.18 1.67 -4.05
CA PRO A 307 9.28 1.55 -5.50
C PRO A 307 9.07 2.87 -6.26
N GLY A 308 8.42 3.87 -5.64
CA GLY A 308 8.30 5.22 -6.20
C GLY A 308 9.63 5.97 -6.41
N LEU A 309 10.74 5.49 -5.84
CA LEU A 309 12.10 5.99 -6.12
C LEU A 309 12.66 5.50 -7.46
N TYR A 310 12.12 4.42 -8.01
CA TYR A 310 12.61 3.76 -9.22
C TYR A 310 11.66 3.93 -10.41
N ASP A 311 10.35 4.01 -10.15
CA ASP A 311 9.32 4.07 -11.18
C ASP A 311 8.28 5.14 -10.84
N SER A 312 8.21 6.18 -11.67
CA SER A 312 7.29 7.31 -11.49
C SER A 312 5.82 6.95 -11.69
N SER A 313 5.52 5.76 -12.22
CA SER A 313 4.15 5.26 -12.37
C SER A 313 3.60 4.59 -11.12
N VAL A 314 4.42 4.44 -10.06
CA VAL A 314 4.04 3.76 -8.82
C VAL A 314 3.45 4.73 -7.80
N ILE A 315 2.37 4.31 -7.14
CA ILE A 315 1.78 4.98 -6.00
C ILE A 315 2.46 4.44 -4.73
N ASP A 316 3.30 5.28 -4.13
CA ASP A 316 4.12 4.95 -2.96
C ASP A 316 3.28 4.94 -1.66
N VAL A 317 2.61 3.81 -1.44
CA VAL A 317 1.85 3.51 -0.21
C VAL A 317 2.52 2.33 0.49
N PRO A 318 2.85 2.45 1.79
CA PRO A 318 3.55 1.40 2.52
C PRO A 318 2.70 0.13 2.66
N TRP A 319 3.38 -1.00 2.86
CA TRP A 319 2.72 -2.24 3.26
C TRP A 319 2.02 -2.04 4.61
N ARG A 320 0.80 -2.56 4.73
CA ARG A 320 -0.01 -2.43 5.94
C ARG A 320 -0.52 -3.80 6.33
N ILE A 321 -0.44 -4.11 7.62
CA ILE A 321 -1.11 -5.27 8.19
C ILE A 321 -2.55 -4.85 8.49
N ALA A 322 -3.50 -5.38 7.73
CA ALA A 322 -4.91 -5.09 7.93
C ALA A 322 -5.45 -5.84 9.15
N THR A 323 -6.33 -5.19 9.93
CA THR A 323 -7.12 -5.89 10.94
C THR A 323 -8.28 -6.59 10.24
N VAL A 324 -8.30 -7.92 10.28
CA VAL A 324 -9.30 -8.72 9.58
C VAL A 324 -10.51 -8.93 10.49
N ARG A 325 -11.69 -8.44 10.05
CA ARG A 325 -12.96 -8.72 10.71
C ARG A 325 -13.27 -10.22 10.63
N ARG A 326 -13.77 -10.80 11.74
CA ARG A 326 -14.33 -12.15 11.74
C ARG A 326 -15.70 -12.14 12.42
N PRO A 327 -16.71 -12.80 11.84
CA PRO A 327 -16.70 -13.48 10.53
C PRO A 327 -16.64 -12.51 9.34
N LEU A 328 -15.99 -12.95 8.25
CA LEU A 328 -15.96 -12.24 6.96
C LEU A 328 -17.34 -12.26 6.26
N ARG A 329 -17.62 -11.21 5.50
CA ARG A 329 -18.74 -11.07 4.56
C ARG A 329 -18.24 -11.23 3.14
N ILE A 330 -18.62 -12.34 2.51
CA ILE A 330 -18.04 -12.83 1.25
C ILE A 330 -19.11 -12.78 0.17
N GLY A 331 -18.96 -11.86 -0.79
CA GLY A 331 -19.81 -11.80 -1.98
C GLY A 331 -19.46 -12.95 -2.93
N VAL A 332 -20.45 -13.62 -3.53
CA VAL A 332 -20.21 -14.66 -4.54
C VAL A 332 -20.67 -14.15 -5.89
N ILE A 333 -19.73 -14.01 -6.83
CA ILE A 333 -20.03 -13.51 -8.18
C ILE A 333 -20.65 -14.66 -8.99
N PRO A 334 -21.86 -14.46 -9.56
CA PRO A 334 -22.56 -15.52 -10.28
C PRO A 334 -22.00 -15.71 -11.70
N PRO A 335 -22.35 -16.84 -12.35
CA PRO A 335 -22.13 -16.98 -13.79
C PRO A 335 -22.92 -15.91 -14.57
N SER A 336 -22.26 -15.23 -15.49
CA SER A 336 -22.89 -14.36 -16.48
C SER A 336 -23.73 -15.19 -17.48
N PRO A 337 -24.93 -14.75 -17.85
CA PRO A 337 -25.75 -15.41 -18.89
C PRO A 337 -25.06 -15.54 -20.25
N ILE A 338 -24.08 -14.68 -20.54
CA ILE A 338 -23.31 -14.67 -21.80
C ILE A 338 -22.07 -15.57 -21.72
N PHE A 339 -21.52 -15.71 -20.52
CA PHE A 339 -20.27 -16.40 -20.25
C PHE A 339 -20.49 -17.54 -19.25
N PRO A 340 -21.16 -18.63 -19.66
CA PRO A 340 -21.46 -19.73 -18.76
C PRO A 340 -20.17 -20.43 -18.31
N LEU A 341 -20.21 -20.97 -17.09
CA LEU A 341 -19.10 -21.67 -16.47
C LEU A 341 -19.17 -23.17 -16.79
N HIS A 342 -18.01 -23.79 -17.04
CA HIS A 342 -17.86 -25.24 -17.19
C HIS A 342 -18.22 -25.95 -15.87
N PRO A 343 -18.71 -27.20 -15.93
CA PRO A 343 -19.07 -28.01 -14.77
C PRO A 343 -18.08 -27.98 -13.58
N PRO A 344 -16.76 -28.20 -13.78
CA PRO A 344 -15.81 -28.18 -12.67
C PRO A 344 -15.72 -26.82 -11.97
N VAL A 345 -15.78 -25.72 -12.72
CA VAL A 345 -15.69 -24.36 -12.15
C VAL A 345 -16.92 -24.03 -11.31
N GLN A 346 -18.11 -24.39 -11.79
CA GLN A 346 -19.35 -24.22 -11.02
C GLN A 346 -19.30 -25.02 -9.71
N ARG A 347 -18.83 -26.27 -9.80
CA ARG A 347 -18.74 -27.16 -8.63
C ARG A 347 -17.78 -26.59 -7.60
N THR A 348 -16.56 -26.24 -8.00
CA THR A 348 -15.56 -25.76 -7.05
C THR A 348 -15.99 -24.45 -6.42
N LEU A 349 -16.63 -23.54 -7.16
CA LEU A 349 -17.15 -22.27 -6.62
C LEU A 349 -18.19 -22.52 -5.53
N ALA A 350 -19.16 -23.37 -5.81
CA ALA A 350 -20.20 -23.75 -4.84
C ALA A 350 -19.61 -24.48 -3.62
N GLU A 351 -18.60 -25.33 -3.82
CA GLU A 351 -17.92 -26.05 -2.75
C GLU A 351 -17.12 -25.10 -1.86
N ALA A 352 -16.37 -24.15 -2.43
CA ALA A 352 -15.63 -23.15 -1.68
C ALA A 352 -16.56 -22.24 -0.85
N ALA A 353 -17.65 -21.74 -1.44
CA ALA A 353 -18.66 -20.97 -0.72
C ALA A 353 -19.28 -21.77 0.44
N LYS A 354 -19.59 -23.06 0.21
CA LYS A 354 -20.10 -23.97 1.26
C LYS A 354 -19.10 -24.17 2.39
N LEU A 355 -17.82 -24.38 2.08
CA LEU A 355 -16.77 -24.57 3.09
C LEU A 355 -16.55 -23.29 3.92
N LEU A 356 -16.49 -22.13 3.27
CA LEU A 356 -16.37 -20.84 3.95
C LEU A 356 -17.57 -20.57 4.87
N LYS A 357 -18.79 -20.86 4.40
CA LYS A 357 -20.00 -20.81 5.24
C LYS A 357 -19.91 -21.73 6.46
N ALA A 358 -19.41 -22.95 6.26
CA ALA A 358 -19.23 -23.92 7.35
C ALA A 358 -18.19 -23.47 8.39
N GLN A 359 -17.23 -22.62 8.02
CA GLN A 359 -16.27 -21.98 8.93
C GLN A 359 -16.84 -20.72 9.63
N GLY A 360 -18.14 -20.43 9.45
CA GLY A 360 -18.82 -19.32 10.12
C GLY A 360 -18.79 -17.99 9.36
N HIS A 361 -18.25 -17.96 8.14
CA HIS A 361 -18.30 -16.77 7.28
C HIS A 361 -19.71 -16.53 6.72
N GLN A 362 -20.04 -15.27 6.45
CA GLN A 362 -21.30 -14.88 5.81
C GLN A 362 -21.12 -14.91 4.30
N ILE A 363 -21.95 -15.69 3.61
CA ILE A 363 -21.97 -15.77 2.15
C ILE A 363 -23.13 -14.92 1.63
N ILE A 364 -22.82 -14.00 0.71
CA ILE A 364 -23.76 -13.07 0.08
C ILE A 364 -23.78 -13.40 -1.41
N GLU A 365 -24.88 -13.99 -1.88
CA GLU A 365 -25.05 -14.29 -3.30
C GLU A 365 -25.34 -12.99 -4.05
N LEU A 366 -24.45 -12.59 -4.97
CA LEU A 366 -24.63 -11.40 -5.81
C LEU A 366 -25.41 -11.74 -7.08
N SER A 367 -26.08 -10.75 -7.65
CA SER A 367 -26.81 -10.89 -8.91
C SER A 367 -25.94 -10.58 -10.14
N ALA A 368 -26.32 -11.11 -11.30
CA ALA A 368 -25.62 -10.82 -12.56
C ALA A 368 -25.76 -9.34 -12.97
N GLU A 369 -26.91 -8.74 -12.65
CA GLU A 369 -27.22 -7.33 -12.85
C GLU A 369 -26.37 -6.44 -11.95
N GLU A 370 -26.11 -6.86 -10.70
CA GLU A 370 -25.21 -6.15 -9.78
C GLU A 370 -23.75 -6.21 -10.25
N CYS A 371 -23.32 -7.36 -10.79
CA CYS A 371 -21.93 -7.57 -11.15
C CYS A 371 -21.55 -7.00 -12.53
N GLN A 372 -22.50 -6.84 -13.46
CA GLN A 372 -22.32 -6.25 -14.79
C GLN A 372 -21.12 -6.80 -15.60
N VAL A 373 -20.76 -8.08 -15.43
CA VAL A 373 -19.54 -8.68 -16.01
C VAL A 373 -19.47 -8.47 -17.53
N MET A 374 -20.59 -8.60 -18.25
CA MET A 374 -20.62 -8.42 -19.70
C MET A 374 -20.29 -6.98 -20.13
N GLU A 375 -20.99 -6.00 -19.55
CA GLU A 375 -20.83 -4.59 -19.90
C GLU A 375 -19.43 -4.07 -19.57
N ILE A 376 -18.86 -4.49 -18.44
CA ILE A 376 -17.48 -4.13 -18.07
C ILE A 376 -16.47 -4.71 -19.07
N ASN A 377 -16.68 -5.96 -19.52
CA ASN A 377 -15.84 -6.57 -20.54
C ASN A 377 -15.96 -5.87 -21.89
N GLU A 378 -17.17 -5.47 -22.26
CA GLU A 378 -17.41 -4.74 -23.50
C GLU A 378 -16.65 -3.40 -23.52
N VAL A 379 -16.69 -2.65 -22.42
CA VAL A 379 -15.87 -1.43 -22.25
C VAL A 379 -14.37 -1.74 -22.39
N ALA A 380 -13.89 -2.81 -21.75
CA ALA A 380 -12.47 -3.18 -21.79
C ALA A 380 -12.00 -3.52 -23.21
N TRP A 381 -12.72 -4.37 -23.94
CA TRP A 381 -12.34 -4.77 -25.29
C TRP A 381 -12.49 -3.66 -26.33
N ASN A 382 -13.53 -2.83 -26.23
CA ASN A 382 -13.62 -1.62 -27.05
C ASN A 382 -12.45 -0.66 -26.77
N THR A 383 -11.98 -0.60 -25.54
CA THR A 383 -10.81 0.22 -25.16
C THR A 383 -9.51 -0.36 -25.72
N PHE A 384 -9.28 -1.68 -25.59
CA PHE A 384 -8.06 -2.33 -26.10
C PHE A 384 -7.93 -2.21 -27.63
N THR A 385 -9.04 -2.38 -28.35
CA THR A 385 -9.08 -2.31 -29.82
C THR A 385 -8.89 -0.90 -30.38
N LEU A 386 -8.90 0.14 -29.53
CA LEU A 386 -8.46 1.46 -29.95
C LEU A 386 -6.97 1.48 -30.30
N ASP A 387 -6.13 0.61 -29.72
CA ASP A 387 -4.70 0.56 -30.01
C ASP A 387 -4.36 -0.35 -31.20
N ARG A 388 -3.45 0.12 -32.07
CA ARG A 388 -3.02 -0.61 -33.29
C ARG A 388 -1.54 -0.97 -33.27
N GLY A 389 -0.76 -0.48 -32.31
CA GLY A 389 0.69 -0.64 -32.29
C GLY A 389 1.15 -2.10 -32.42
N ALA A 390 0.49 -3.03 -31.72
CA ALA A 390 0.88 -4.44 -31.76
C ALA A 390 0.74 -5.04 -33.17
N MET A 391 -0.33 -4.69 -33.88
CA MET A 391 -0.56 -5.14 -35.26
C MET A 391 0.41 -4.48 -36.24
N GLU A 392 0.76 -3.22 -36.03
CA GLU A 392 1.76 -2.51 -36.85
C GLU A 392 3.13 -3.18 -36.74
N HIS A 393 3.53 -3.63 -35.55
CA HIS A 393 4.75 -4.41 -35.35
C HIS A 393 4.73 -5.75 -36.12
N LEU A 394 3.61 -6.49 -36.07
CA LEU A 394 3.46 -7.74 -36.83
C LEU A 394 3.57 -7.52 -38.34
N GLN A 395 2.88 -6.49 -38.85
CA GLN A 395 2.90 -6.11 -40.25
C GLN A 395 4.30 -5.70 -40.71
N ALA A 396 5.00 -4.90 -39.91
CA ALA A 396 6.36 -4.46 -40.21
C ALA A 396 7.37 -5.62 -40.25
N ALA A 397 7.20 -6.62 -39.38
CA ALA A 397 8.03 -7.83 -39.38
C ALA A 397 7.66 -8.83 -40.49
N GLY A 398 6.46 -8.72 -41.08
CA GLY A 398 5.93 -9.68 -42.04
C GLY A 398 5.63 -11.05 -41.42
N GLU A 399 5.37 -11.09 -40.11
CA GLU A 399 5.10 -12.33 -39.38
C GLU A 399 3.60 -12.64 -39.32
N PRO A 400 3.19 -13.91 -39.46
CA PRO A 400 1.77 -14.27 -39.43
C PRO A 400 1.21 -14.25 -38.00
N PRO A 401 -0.10 -13.94 -37.81
CA PRO A 401 -0.75 -14.05 -36.52
C PRO A 401 -0.87 -15.52 -36.08
N VAL A 402 -0.62 -15.79 -34.81
CA VAL A 402 -0.84 -17.14 -34.23
C VAL A 402 -2.33 -17.49 -34.14
N PRO A 403 -2.72 -18.78 -34.16
CA PRO A 403 -4.14 -19.17 -34.22
C PRO A 403 -4.97 -18.65 -33.03
N ALA A 404 -4.40 -18.61 -31.82
CA ALA A 404 -5.07 -18.03 -30.64
C ALA A 404 -5.52 -16.56 -30.85
N LEU A 405 -4.73 -15.75 -31.58
CA LEU A 405 -5.07 -14.35 -31.86
C LEU A 405 -6.27 -14.25 -32.80
N ILE A 406 -6.32 -15.12 -33.82
CA ILE A 406 -7.45 -15.25 -34.75
C ILE A 406 -8.70 -15.72 -33.99
N HIS A 407 -8.55 -16.66 -33.06
CA HIS A 407 -9.67 -17.20 -32.29
C HIS A 407 -10.35 -16.14 -31.41
N ILE A 408 -9.58 -15.28 -30.74
CA ILE A 408 -10.12 -14.18 -29.94
C ILE A 408 -10.93 -13.21 -30.81
N GLN A 409 -10.40 -12.82 -31.96
CA GLN A 409 -11.08 -11.92 -32.90
C GLN A 409 -12.44 -12.50 -33.33
N ARG A 410 -12.50 -13.79 -33.64
CA ARG A 410 -13.75 -14.48 -33.99
C ARG A 410 -14.77 -14.49 -32.84
N GLN A 411 -14.34 -14.65 -31.60
CA GLN A 411 -15.26 -14.60 -30.45
C GLN A 411 -15.85 -13.20 -30.24
N VAL A 412 -15.05 -12.15 -30.44
CA VAL A 412 -15.55 -10.76 -30.40
C VAL A 412 -16.61 -10.53 -31.48
N GLU A 413 -16.38 -11.02 -32.70
CA GLU A 413 -17.34 -10.92 -33.81
C GLU A 413 -18.67 -11.63 -33.51
N ILE A 414 -18.63 -12.81 -32.88
CA ILE A 414 -19.84 -13.55 -32.47
C ILE A 414 -20.69 -12.72 -31.49
N LEU A 415 -20.04 -12.09 -30.49
CA LEU A 415 -20.75 -11.26 -29.51
C LEU A 415 -21.36 -10.01 -30.16
N GLN A 416 -20.65 -9.37 -31.10
CA GLN A 416 -21.16 -8.24 -31.85
C GLN A 416 -22.36 -8.62 -32.73
N GLN A 417 -22.27 -9.74 -33.47
CA GLN A 417 -23.34 -10.23 -34.34
C GLN A 417 -24.59 -10.66 -33.56
N ALA A 418 -24.43 -11.10 -32.31
CA ALA A 418 -25.56 -11.43 -31.45
C ALA A 418 -26.38 -10.20 -31.02
N GLY A 419 -25.97 -8.97 -31.37
CA GLY A 419 -26.68 -7.72 -31.04
C GLY A 419 -26.68 -7.40 -29.54
N LYS A 420 -25.83 -8.07 -28.76
CA LYS A 420 -25.76 -7.94 -27.30
C LYS A 420 -24.74 -6.86 -26.91
N THR A 421 -24.98 -5.63 -27.34
CA THR A 421 -24.20 -4.48 -26.89
C THR A 421 -24.95 -3.74 -25.79
N SER A 422 -24.22 -3.41 -24.73
CA SER A 422 -24.64 -2.49 -23.66
C SER A 422 -24.14 -1.07 -23.89
N LEU A 423 -23.27 -0.88 -24.90
CA LEU A 423 -22.68 0.42 -25.21
C LEU A 423 -23.53 1.21 -26.20
N PRO A 424 -23.61 2.54 -26.04
CA PRO A 424 -24.14 3.43 -27.08
C PRO A 424 -23.37 3.31 -28.40
N ASP A 425 -24.01 3.70 -29.51
CA ASP A 425 -23.34 3.78 -30.80
C ASP A 425 -22.31 4.92 -30.82
N PHE A 426 -21.02 4.55 -30.82
CA PHE A 426 -19.90 5.47 -30.91
C PHE A 426 -19.33 5.60 -32.34
N SER A 427 -20.00 5.07 -33.35
CA SER A 427 -19.52 5.08 -34.75
C SER A 427 -19.20 6.48 -35.27
N HIS A 428 -19.97 7.48 -34.82
CA HIS A 428 -19.83 8.89 -35.16
C HIS A 428 -18.63 9.60 -34.50
N LEU A 429 -18.02 9.01 -33.47
CA LEU A 429 -16.89 9.59 -32.74
C LEU A 429 -15.56 9.18 -33.38
N ASP A 430 -14.57 10.09 -33.31
CA ASP A 430 -13.19 9.76 -33.64
C ASP A 430 -12.52 8.91 -32.54
N ARG A 431 -11.25 8.53 -32.72
CA ARG A 431 -10.52 7.66 -31.77
C ARG A 431 -10.44 8.28 -30.36
N LEU A 432 -10.25 9.59 -30.27
CA LEU A 432 -10.14 10.29 -28.99
C LEU A 432 -11.50 10.44 -28.30
N GLY A 433 -12.55 10.76 -29.06
CA GLY A 433 -13.93 10.82 -28.58
C GLY A 433 -14.42 9.46 -28.09
N LYS A 434 -14.10 8.38 -28.81
CA LYS A 434 -14.37 7.00 -28.36
C LYS A 434 -13.69 6.70 -27.04
N LEU A 435 -12.40 7.04 -26.91
CA LEU A 435 -11.67 6.86 -25.66
C LEU A 435 -12.31 7.63 -24.50
N ALA A 436 -12.68 8.89 -24.72
CA ALA A 436 -13.32 9.72 -23.70
C ALA A 436 -14.66 9.11 -23.24
N ALA A 437 -15.49 8.65 -24.18
CA ALA A 437 -16.76 7.99 -23.89
C ALA A 437 -16.57 6.67 -23.11
N LEU A 438 -15.61 5.84 -23.52
CA LEU A 438 -15.30 4.59 -22.84
C LEU A 438 -14.74 4.82 -21.43
N ASN A 439 -13.91 5.86 -21.23
CA ASN A 439 -13.40 6.22 -19.91
C ASN A 439 -14.53 6.72 -18.98
N ALA A 440 -15.47 7.52 -19.49
CA ALA A 440 -16.64 7.95 -18.74
C ALA A 440 -17.49 6.74 -18.32
N LYS A 441 -17.75 5.82 -19.26
CA LYS A 441 -18.52 4.61 -18.97
C LYS A 441 -17.80 3.68 -17.98
N ARG A 442 -16.48 3.54 -18.11
CA ARG A 442 -15.65 2.80 -17.14
C ARG A 442 -15.75 3.40 -15.75
N ALA A 443 -15.73 4.74 -15.62
CA ALA A 443 -15.84 5.41 -14.33
C ALA A 443 -17.21 5.18 -13.67
N GLU A 444 -18.29 5.23 -14.47
CA GLU A 444 -19.65 4.89 -14.03
C GLU A 444 -19.71 3.46 -13.47
N LEU A 445 -19.20 2.47 -14.21
CA LEU A 445 -19.21 1.07 -13.78
C LEU A 445 -18.36 0.83 -12.52
N ARG A 446 -17.22 1.53 -12.39
CA ARG A 446 -16.40 1.47 -11.16
C ARG A 446 -17.16 1.98 -9.94
N GLU A 447 -17.91 3.06 -10.11
CA GLU A 447 -18.72 3.62 -9.02
C GLU A 447 -19.91 2.72 -8.67
N THR A 448 -20.58 2.12 -9.67
CA THR A 448 -21.63 1.12 -9.44
C THR A 448 -21.10 -0.08 -8.68
N TRP A 449 -19.94 -0.62 -9.08
CA TRP A 449 -19.29 -1.73 -8.39
C TRP A 449 -18.92 -1.38 -6.95
N ARG A 450 -18.34 -0.19 -6.72
CA ARG A 450 -18.02 0.31 -5.37
C ARG A 450 -19.27 0.44 -4.50
N LYS A 451 -20.37 0.98 -5.03
CA LYS A 451 -21.65 1.10 -4.32
C LYS A 451 -22.23 -0.27 -3.96
N MET A 452 -22.16 -1.24 -4.87
CA MET A 452 -22.58 -2.62 -4.61
C MET A 452 -21.77 -3.25 -3.47
N TRP A 453 -20.46 -3.05 -3.47
CA TRP A 453 -19.58 -3.52 -2.41
C TRP A 453 -19.95 -2.93 -1.05
N SER A 454 -20.13 -1.60 -1.00
CA SER A 454 -20.54 -0.89 0.22
C SER A 454 -21.95 -1.26 0.69
N SER A 455 -22.92 -1.44 -0.21
CA SER A 455 -24.31 -1.77 0.16
C SER A 455 -24.43 -3.14 0.80
N HIS A 456 -23.57 -4.08 0.38
CA HIS A 456 -23.51 -5.41 0.95
C HIS A 456 -22.54 -5.52 2.12
N ASP A 457 -21.79 -4.46 2.47
CA ASP A 457 -20.75 -4.47 3.51
C ASP A 457 -19.78 -5.66 3.28
N LEU A 458 -19.26 -5.79 2.05
CA LEU A 458 -18.40 -6.92 1.69
C LEU A 458 -16.96 -6.70 2.22
N ASP A 459 -16.32 -7.77 2.69
CA ASP A 459 -14.89 -7.76 2.97
C ASP A 459 -14.10 -8.24 1.73
N ILE A 460 -14.61 -9.28 1.07
CA ILE A 460 -14.03 -9.91 -0.13
C ILE A 460 -15.13 -10.45 -1.04
N CYS A 461 -14.80 -10.71 -2.30
CA CYS A 461 -15.63 -11.47 -3.23
C CYS A 461 -14.93 -12.77 -3.65
N LEU A 462 -15.69 -13.86 -3.70
CA LEU A 462 -15.34 -15.11 -4.35
C LEU A 462 -15.85 -15.06 -5.79
N ALA A 463 -14.96 -15.21 -6.77
CA ALA A 463 -15.29 -15.15 -8.19
C ALA A 463 -14.88 -16.40 -8.96
N PRO A 464 -15.57 -16.74 -10.07
CA PRO A 464 -15.05 -17.70 -11.03
C PRO A 464 -13.69 -17.21 -11.59
N PRO A 465 -12.66 -18.08 -11.69
CA PRO A 465 -11.36 -17.72 -12.25
C PRO A 465 -11.38 -17.54 -13.77
N ALA A 466 -12.24 -18.30 -14.44
CA ALA A 466 -12.55 -18.22 -15.85
C ALA A 466 -13.86 -19.00 -16.08
N GLN A 467 -14.32 -19.07 -17.34
CA GLN A 467 -15.38 -20.01 -17.71
C GLN A 467 -14.94 -21.47 -17.63
N ASN A 468 -13.64 -21.72 -17.53
CA ASN A 468 -12.99 -22.99 -17.81
C ASN A 468 -11.77 -23.19 -16.89
N THR A 469 -11.16 -24.37 -16.95
CA THR A 469 -9.82 -24.66 -16.42
C THR A 469 -8.76 -24.37 -17.49
N ALA A 470 -7.65 -25.10 -17.54
CA ALA A 470 -6.87 -25.19 -18.78
C ALA A 470 -7.74 -25.73 -19.94
N VAL A 471 -7.40 -25.34 -21.17
CA VAL A 471 -8.14 -25.69 -22.41
C VAL A 471 -7.16 -26.14 -23.49
N PRO A 472 -7.63 -26.83 -24.55
CA PRO A 472 -6.78 -27.16 -25.69
C PRO A 472 -6.10 -25.93 -26.30
N HIS A 473 -4.94 -26.14 -26.92
CA HIS A 473 -4.16 -25.10 -27.60
C HIS A 473 -5.03 -24.20 -28.48
N ASP A 474 -4.80 -22.89 -28.41
CA ASP A 474 -5.51 -21.86 -29.19
C ASP A 474 -7.00 -21.64 -28.88
N MET A 475 -7.60 -22.40 -27.95
CA MET A 475 -9.06 -22.39 -27.73
C MET A 475 -9.55 -21.53 -26.56
N PHE A 476 -8.68 -20.87 -25.78
CA PHE A 476 -9.10 -20.13 -24.58
C PHE A 476 -10.08 -18.99 -24.88
N GLY A 477 -9.75 -18.15 -25.86
CA GLY A 477 -10.61 -17.04 -26.27
C GLY A 477 -10.69 -15.92 -25.23
N LEU A 478 -11.87 -15.34 -25.07
CA LEU A 478 -12.13 -14.24 -24.13
C LEU A 478 -12.06 -14.72 -22.68
N ALA A 479 -11.51 -13.87 -21.80
CA ALA A 479 -11.36 -14.15 -20.37
C ALA A 479 -12.20 -13.17 -19.53
N PRO A 480 -13.54 -13.31 -19.52
CA PRO A 480 -14.44 -12.30 -18.99
C PRO A 480 -14.28 -12.10 -17.48
N TYR A 481 -14.07 -13.18 -16.72
CA TYR A 481 -13.97 -13.15 -15.26
C TYR A 481 -12.63 -12.65 -14.71
N THR A 482 -11.64 -12.43 -15.57
CA THR A 482 -10.38 -11.80 -15.17
C THR A 482 -10.29 -10.38 -15.71
N THR A 483 -10.64 -10.18 -16.99
CA THR A 483 -10.63 -8.86 -17.67
C THR A 483 -11.48 -7.82 -16.96
N PHE A 484 -12.66 -8.19 -16.45
CA PHE A 484 -13.53 -7.21 -15.78
C PHE A 484 -12.87 -6.59 -14.53
N LEU A 485 -12.11 -7.39 -13.78
CA LEU A 485 -11.35 -6.92 -12.60
C LEU A 485 -10.20 -6.00 -12.98
N ASN A 486 -9.61 -6.14 -14.18
CA ASN A 486 -8.63 -5.17 -14.69
C ASN A 486 -9.31 -3.85 -15.04
N CYS A 487 -10.47 -3.93 -15.69
CA CYS A 487 -11.26 -2.75 -16.04
C CYS A 487 -11.65 -1.97 -14.77
N LEU A 488 -12.06 -2.67 -13.71
CA LEU A 488 -12.38 -2.06 -12.41
C LEU A 488 -11.15 -1.64 -11.59
N ASP A 489 -10.00 -2.26 -11.85
CA ASP A 489 -8.73 -2.17 -11.12
C ASP A 489 -8.74 -2.73 -9.69
N TYR A 490 -9.36 -3.90 -9.49
CA TYR A 490 -9.39 -4.58 -8.18
C TYR A 490 -8.26 -5.61 -8.04
N PRO A 491 -7.61 -5.70 -6.87
CA PRO A 491 -6.64 -6.74 -6.59
C PRO A 491 -7.34 -8.10 -6.54
N SER A 492 -6.68 -9.15 -7.03
CA SER A 492 -7.25 -10.49 -7.06
C SER A 492 -6.20 -11.59 -7.06
N CYS A 493 -6.49 -12.69 -6.38
CA CYS A 493 -5.63 -13.84 -6.21
C CYS A 493 -6.28 -15.11 -6.77
N ILE A 494 -5.54 -15.90 -7.54
CA ILE A 494 -5.90 -17.29 -7.82
C ILE A 494 -5.40 -18.18 -6.69
N ILE A 495 -6.31 -19.00 -6.16
CA ILE A 495 -6.01 -20.02 -5.17
C ILE A 495 -6.33 -21.40 -5.76
N PRO A 496 -5.35 -22.31 -5.85
CA PRO A 496 -5.58 -23.71 -6.21
C PRO A 496 -6.61 -24.37 -5.29
N PHE A 497 -7.68 -24.91 -5.87
CA PHE A 497 -8.77 -25.52 -5.11
C PHE A 497 -9.48 -26.62 -5.90
N GLY A 498 -9.11 -27.87 -5.60
CA GLY A 498 -9.68 -29.06 -6.22
C GLY A 498 -9.13 -29.36 -7.61
N GLN A 499 -9.71 -30.38 -8.25
CA GLN A 499 -9.36 -30.85 -9.60
C GLN A 499 -10.63 -31.31 -10.32
N VAL A 500 -10.56 -31.38 -11.65
CA VAL A 500 -11.61 -31.98 -12.49
C VAL A 500 -11.70 -33.48 -12.19
N ASN A 501 -12.90 -33.96 -11.84
CA ASN A 501 -13.12 -35.35 -11.43
C ASN A 501 -14.43 -35.93 -12.00
N GLU A 502 -14.71 -37.21 -11.73
CA GLU A 502 -15.84 -37.94 -12.33
C GLU A 502 -17.22 -37.30 -12.11
N MET A 503 -17.40 -36.47 -11.08
CA MET A 503 -18.67 -35.73 -10.89
C MET A 503 -18.92 -34.71 -12.00
N ASP A 504 -17.87 -34.27 -12.69
CA ASP A 504 -17.93 -33.29 -13.78
C ASP A 504 -18.28 -33.94 -15.13
N ALA A 505 -18.19 -35.27 -15.24
CA ALA A 505 -18.50 -36.03 -16.45
C ALA A 505 -20.01 -36.10 -16.73
N GLN A 506 -20.84 -36.04 -15.68
CA GLN A 506 -22.28 -36.27 -15.75
C GLN A 506 -23.09 -35.05 -16.23
N LYS A 507 -22.44 -33.89 -16.41
CA LYS A 507 -23.11 -32.64 -16.79
C LYS A 507 -22.84 -32.33 -18.26
N ALA A 508 -23.87 -32.36 -19.09
CA ALA A 508 -23.81 -31.85 -20.46
C ALA A 508 -23.54 -30.34 -20.43
N PHE A 509 -22.60 -29.87 -21.25
CA PHE A 509 -22.31 -28.45 -21.44
C PHE A 509 -22.26 -28.14 -22.93
N GLU A 510 -23.16 -27.29 -23.37
CA GLU A 510 -23.20 -26.76 -24.73
C GLU A 510 -23.46 -25.25 -24.66
N LEU A 511 -22.79 -24.49 -25.53
CA LEU A 511 -23.00 -23.06 -25.62
C LEU A 511 -24.29 -22.79 -26.40
N ALA A 512 -25.22 -22.06 -25.79
CA ALA A 512 -26.42 -21.61 -26.45
C ALA A 512 -26.10 -20.50 -27.48
N PRO A 513 -27.00 -20.24 -28.47
CA PRO A 513 -26.83 -19.14 -29.40
C PRO A 513 -26.57 -17.79 -28.70
N GLY A 514 -25.50 -17.10 -29.11
CA GLY A 514 -25.08 -15.82 -28.54
C GLY A 514 -24.39 -15.91 -27.17
N GLN A 515 -23.93 -17.10 -26.76
CA GLN A 515 -22.91 -17.27 -25.71
C GLN A 515 -21.52 -17.45 -26.34
N ALA A 516 -20.49 -17.09 -25.60
CA ALA A 516 -19.10 -17.28 -26.02
C ALA A 516 -18.32 -18.04 -24.95
N GLY A 517 -17.32 -18.83 -25.38
CA GLY A 517 -16.45 -19.59 -24.50
C GLY A 517 -15.81 -20.78 -25.21
N PRO A 518 -14.86 -21.47 -24.57
CA PRO A 518 -14.27 -22.68 -25.12
C PRO A 518 -15.22 -23.88 -25.04
N PRO A 519 -15.04 -24.89 -25.92
CA PRO A 519 -15.73 -26.17 -25.79
C PRO A 519 -15.34 -26.87 -24.49
N TYR A 520 -16.25 -27.68 -23.95
CA TYR A 520 -15.99 -28.53 -22.79
C TYR A 520 -15.78 -29.98 -23.22
N ASN A 521 -14.64 -30.57 -22.85
CA ASN A 521 -14.34 -31.99 -23.08
C ASN A 521 -13.79 -32.61 -21.80
N PHE A 522 -14.65 -33.31 -21.05
CA PHE A 522 -14.27 -33.94 -19.79
C PHE A 522 -13.06 -34.87 -19.92
N THR A 523 -13.00 -35.69 -20.97
CA THR A 523 -11.92 -36.69 -21.15
C THR A 523 -10.54 -36.03 -21.27
N GLN A 524 -10.47 -34.87 -21.91
CA GLN A 524 -9.22 -34.11 -22.02
C GLN A 524 -8.85 -33.39 -20.72
N LEU A 525 -9.86 -32.93 -19.97
CA LEU A 525 -9.68 -32.12 -18.76
C LEU A 525 -9.57 -32.94 -17.47
N LYS A 526 -9.88 -34.24 -17.49
CA LYS A 526 -9.79 -35.10 -16.29
C LYS A 526 -8.42 -35.01 -15.62
N GLY A 527 -8.41 -34.67 -14.33
CA GLY A 527 -7.21 -34.45 -13.53
C GLY A 527 -6.60 -33.05 -13.63
N ALA A 528 -7.08 -32.20 -14.55
CA ALA A 528 -6.64 -30.81 -14.61
C ALA A 528 -7.02 -30.10 -13.30
N PRO A 529 -6.18 -29.18 -12.80
CA PRO A 529 -6.51 -28.52 -11.56
C PRO A 529 -7.69 -27.55 -11.72
N ALA A 530 -8.39 -27.28 -10.63
CA ALA A 530 -9.51 -26.35 -10.52
C ALA A 530 -9.22 -25.30 -9.41
N TYR A 531 -9.93 -24.16 -9.42
CA TYR A 531 -9.49 -22.97 -8.67
C TYR A 531 -10.64 -22.08 -8.24
N GLN A 532 -10.31 -21.18 -7.32
CA GLN A 532 -11.11 -20.02 -6.94
C GLN A 532 -10.34 -18.71 -7.13
N VAL A 533 -11.07 -17.62 -7.36
CA VAL A 533 -10.52 -16.26 -7.21
C VAL A 533 -11.01 -15.66 -5.91
N LEU A 534 -10.09 -15.15 -5.10
CA LEU A 534 -10.42 -14.17 -4.08
C LEU A 534 -10.15 -12.78 -4.64
N VAL A 535 -11.18 -11.94 -4.62
CA VAL A 535 -11.14 -10.52 -4.95
C VAL A 535 -11.26 -9.77 -3.64
N GLU A 536 -10.35 -8.83 -3.40
CA GLU A 536 -10.34 -8.02 -2.18
C GLU A 536 -10.74 -6.58 -2.52
N GLU A 537 -11.37 -5.90 -1.57
CA GLU A 537 -11.67 -4.48 -1.75
C GLU A 537 -10.36 -3.69 -1.95
N LEU A 538 -10.45 -2.69 -2.82
CA LEU A 538 -9.41 -1.70 -2.99
C LEU A 538 -9.18 -0.96 -1.68
N ALA A 539 -8.23 -1.38 -0.86
CA ALA A 539 -7.69 -0.54 0.20
C ALA A 539 -6.83 0.58 -0.41
N LEU A 540 -7.48 1.51 -1.11
CA LEU A 540 -7.04 2.89 -1.23
C LEU A 540 -6.90 3.43 0.20
N ALA A 541 -5.71 3.30 0.80
CA ALA A 541 -5.19 4.38 1.63
C ALA A 541 -4.75 5.53 0.71
N VAL A 542 -5.71 6.08 -0.02
CA VAL A 542 -5.75 7.47 -0.48
C VAL A 542 -7.24 7.81 -0.43
N PHE A 543 -7.65 8.40 0.71
CA PHE A 543 -8.95 9.02 1.02
C PHE A 543 -10.19 8.12 1.11
N ASP A 544 -10.50 7.70 2.35
CA ASP A 544 -11.85 7.89 2.85
C ASP A 544 -11.95 9.30 3.45
N CYS A 545 -12.29 10.26 2.60
CA CYS A 545 -12.85 11.55 3.01
C CYS A 545 -14.30 11.61 2.54
N THR A 546 -15.09 10.58 2.87
CA THR A 546 -16.56 10.68 2.86
C THR A 546 -17.12 9.93 4.05
N ILE A 547 -17.01 10.54 5.23
CA ILE A 547 -17.90 10.21 6.35
C ILE A 547 -19.33 10.48 5.87
N PRO A 548 -20.29 9.55 6.02
CA PRO A 548 -21.69 9.84 5.76
C PRO A 548 -22.13 11.00 6.64
N VAL A 549 -22.61 12.08 6.03
CA VAL A 549 -23.43 13.06 6.75
C VAL A 549 -24.67 12.29 7.23
N PRO A 550 -24.90 12.15 8.55
CA PRO A 550 -26.13 11.55 9.01
C PRO A 550 -27.29 12.41 8.51
N THR A 551 -28.26 11.78 7.85
CA THR A 551 -29.58 12.37 7.66
C THR A 551 -30.13 12.74 9.05
N LEU A 552 -30.72 13.92 9.11
CA LEU A 552 -31.13 14.64 10.32
C LEU A 552 -32.42 14.06 10.94
N GLU A 553 -32.58 12.73 11.00
CA GLU A 553 -33.87 12.12 11.37
C GLU A 553 -33.91 11.18 12.58
N ASP A 554 -32.81 10.77 13.20
CA ASP A 554 -32.89 9.86 14.36
C ASP A 554 -32.07 10.30 15.59
N VAL A 555 -32.31 11.51 16.11
CA VAL A 555 -32.13 11.82 17.55
C VAL A 555 -33.19 12.82 18.00
N SER A 556 -34.36 12.32 18.38
CA SER A 556 -35.34 13.04 19.18
C SER A 556 -34.81 13.20 20.61
N GLY A 557 -33.99 14.23 20.82
CA GLY A 557 -33.45 14.64 22.11
C GLY A 557 -33.28 16.15 22.16
N ARG A 558 -34.33 16.90 21.80
CA ARG A 558 -34.39 18.35 22.04
C ARG A 558 -34.50 18.55 23.56
N ASP A 559 -33.46 19.12 24.19
CA ASP A 559 -33.60 20.14 25.26
C ASP A 559 -32.29 20.57 25.96
N ALA A 560 -31.11 20.01 25.66
CA ALA A 560 -29.92 20.34 26.46
C ALA A 560 -29.10 21.59 26.04
N ASN A 561 -29.34 22.21 24.88
CA ASN A 561 -28.41 23.23 24.32
C ASN A 561 -28.91 24.68 24.31
N ARG A 562 -29.99 25.03 25.02
CA ARG A 562 -30.53 26.41 25.01
C ARG A 562 -29.96 27.37 26.07
N ASN A 563 -29.14 26.92 27.02
CA ASN A 563 -28.77 27.73 28.20
C ASN A 563 -27.26 27.96 28.43
N LEU A 564 -26.42 28.01 27.40
CA LEU A 564 -24.97 28.27 27.57
C LEU A 564 -24.41 29.45 26.77
N VAL A 565 -25.25 30.43 26.40
CA VAL A 565 -24.77 31.72 25.85
C VAL A 565 -25.33 32.88 26.67
N GLN A 566 -25.04 32.89 27.97
CA GLN A 566 -25.03 34.08 28.80
C GLN A 566 -23.94 33.92 29.87
N ALA A 567 -22.70 34.16 29.47
CA ALA A 567 -21.62 34.49 30.39
C ALA A 567 -20.91 35.71 29.82
N GLU A 568 -21.03 36.81 30.55
CA GLU A 568 -20.59 38.15 30.21
C GLU A 568 -19.06 38.23 30.09
N GLY A 569 -18.58 38.94 29.07
CA GLY A 569 -17.15 39.23 28.89
C GLY A 569 -16.60 39.06 27.47
N GLU A 570 -17.40 39.24 26.41
CA GLU A 570 -16.87 39.28 25.03
C GLU A 570 -16.00 40.52 24.81
N THR A 571 -14.69 40.32 24.64
CA THR A 571 -13.74 41.35 24.21
C THR A 571 -14.07 41.85 22.80
N ASP A 572 -13.73 43.11 22.50
CA ASP A 572 -14.00 43.74 21.19
C ASP A 572 -13.38 42.96 20.01
N GLU A 573 -12.31 42.20 20.23
CA GLU A 573 -11.69 41.28 19.24
C GLU A 573 -12.60 40.09 18.91
N THR A 574 -13.30 39.53 19.89
CA THR A 574 -14.26 38.42 19.70
C THR A 574 -15.49 38.90 18.93
N LYS A 575 -15.96 40.13 19.21
CA LYS A 575 -17.04 40.79 18.46
C LYS A 575 -16.62 41.20 17.04
N ALA A 576 -15.35 41.56 16.81
CA ALA A 576 -14.82 41.83 15.48
C ALA A 576 -14.77 40.55 14.63
N ALA A 577 -14.31 39.42 15.21
CA ALA A 577 -14.30 38.12 14.57
C ALA A 577 -15.72 37.61 14.24
N LEU A 578 -16.68 37.78 15.16
CA LEU A 578 -18.08 37.40 14.95
C LEU A 578 -18.82 38.30 13.95
N ARG A 579 -18.53 39.61 13.89
CA ARG A 579 -19.15 40.52 12.90
C ARG A 579 -18.66 40.28 11.47
N LEU A 580 -17.44 39.76 11.29
CA LEU A 580 -16.89 39.40 9.98
C LEU A 580 -17.33 38.00 9.49
N ALA A 581 -17.82 37.14 10.38
CA ALA A 581 -18.42 35.84 10.01
C ALA A 581 -19.69 35.98 9.13
N THR A 582 -20.27 37.18 9.05
CA THR A 582 -21.38 37.54 8.15
C THR A 582 -20.95 38.13 6.79
N TYR A 583 -19.74 37.85 6.31
CA TYR A 583 -19.31 38.28 4.97
C TYR A 583 -19.87 37.36 3.87
N GLN A 584 -21.12 37.62 3.49
CA GLN A 584 -21.79 37.00 2.36
C GLN A 584 -21.20 37.51 1.02
N GLY A 585 -20.51 36.63 0.28
CA GLY A 585 -20.57 36.64 -1.17
C GLY A 585 -19.53 37.44 -1.98
N LYS A 586 -18.26 37.55 -1.56
CA LYS A 586 -17.17 38.04 -2.45
C LYS A 586 -16.08 36.98 -2.73
N GLN A 587 -15.39 37.12 -3.87
CA GLN A 587 -14.28 36.23 -4.29
C GLN A 587 -13.07 36.31 -3.36
N LEU A 588 -12.42 35.16 -3.18
CA LEU A 588 -11.36 34.86 -2.21
C LEU A 588 -10.00 35.56 -2.45
N SER A 589 -9.88 36.45 -3.43
CA SER A 589 -8.69 37.28 -3.66
C SER A 589 -8.57 38.49 -2.72
N GLU A 590 -9.54 38.68 -1.81
CA GLU A 590 -9.66 39.87 -0.95
C GLU A 590 -9.39 39.61 0.56
N ILE A 591 -8.90 38.43 0.98
CA ILE A 591 -8.57 38.18 2.41
C ILE A 591 -7.33 39.03 2.80
N PRO A 592 -7.44 39.99 3.73
CA PRO A 592 -6.29 40.83 4.11
C PRO A 592 -5.19 40.01 4.77
N GLU A 593 -3.92 40.31 4.46
CA GLU A 593 -2.75 39.63 5.06
C GLU A 593 -2.78 39.64 6.60
N CYS A 594 -3.29 40.72 7.21
CA CYS A 594 -3.44 40.81 8.65
C CYS A 594 -4.32 39.70 9.24
N TYR A 595 -5.32 39.23 8.49
CA TYR A 595 -6.28 38.22 8.93
C TYR A 595 -5.68 36.80 8.93
N VAL A 596 -4.90 36.46 7.88
CA VAL A 596 -4.18 35.17 7.80
C VAL A 596 -3.22 35.04 8.98
N LEU A 597 -2.52 36.13 9.31
CA LEU A 597 -1.57 36.17 10.40
C LEU A 597 -2.26 36.07 11.77
N GLU A 598 -3.41 36.69 11.96
CA GLU A 598 -4.17 36.62 13.22
C GLU A 598 -4.66 35.19 13.51
N VAL A 599 -5.26 34.54 12.51
CA VAL A 599 -5.77 33.16 12.64
C VAL A 599 -4.66 32.13 12.86
N CYS A 600 -3.50 32.31 12.23
CA CYS A 600 -2.37 31.38 12.39
C CYS A 600 -1.67 31.48 13.76
N THR A 601 -2.09 32.42 14.61
CA THR A 601 -1.55 32.60 15.97
C THR A 601 -2.51 32.20 17.07
N PHE A 602 -3.67 31.65 16.69
CA PHE A 602 -4.74 31.21 17.60
C PHE A 602 -4.25 30.25 18.71
N PHE A 603 -3.32 29.35 18.37
CA PHE A 603 -2.78 28.32 19.27
C PHE A 603 -1.55 28.74 20.11
N SER A 604 -1.20 30.03 20.09
CA SER A 604 -0.04 30.53 20.86
C SER A 604 -0.36 30.67 22.35
N LEU A 605 0.67 30.51 23.19
CA LEU A 605 0.67 30.73 24.65
C LEU A 605 0.56 32.22 25.04
N GLY A 606 -0.46 32.91 24.54
CA GLY A 606 -0.74 34.30 24.88
C GLY A 606 -0.49 35.31 23.75
N PRO A 607 -0.96 36.56 23.91
CA PRO A 607 -0.87 37.62 22.91
C PRO A 607 0.57 38.00 22.55
N THR A 608 1.52 37.94 23.49
CA THR A 608 2.92 38.32 23.27
C THR A 608 3.58 37.38 22.25
N LEU A 609 3.54 36.06 22.51
CA LEU A 609 4.07 35.05 21.58
C LEU A 609 3.27 34.99 20.27
N GLY A 610 1.97 35.32 20.33
CA GLY A 610 1.16 35.48 19.12
C GLY A 610 1.69 36.60 18.21
N ARG A 611 2.10 37.75 18.76
CA ARG A 611 2.65 38.85 17.95
C ARG A 611 3.94 38.46 17.24
N GLU A 612 4.87 37.86 17.97
CA GLU A 612 6.17 37.42 17.43
C GLU A 612 5.97 36.39 16.32
N MET A 613 5.02 35.46 16.49
CA MET A 613 4.71 34.49 15.46
C MET A 613 4.19 35.14 14.17
N ARG A 614 3.38 36.20 14.27
CA ARG A 614 2.91 36.93 13.07
C ARG A 614 4.07 37.50 12.28
N GLU A 615 5.08 38.03 12.97
CA GLU A 615 6.27 38.59 12.33
C GLU A 615 7.10 37.51 11.62
N ILE A 616 7.25 36.34 12.25
CA ILE A 616 7.94 35.19 11.67
C ILE A 616 7.18 34.65 10.44
N ILE A 617 5.87 34.39 10.56
CA ILE A 617 5.05 33.91 9.43
C ILE A 617 5.15 34.88 8.26
N ARG A 618 5.02 36.19 8.53
CA ARG A 618 5.15 37.24 7.49
C ARG A 618 6.52 37.17 6.82
N SER A 619 7.60 37.12 7.61
CA SER A 619 8.97 37.01 7.08
C SER A 619 9.14 35.77 6.19
N ARG A 620 8.60 34.62 6.61
CA ARG A 620 8.69 33.36 5.84
C ARG A 620 7.88 33.40 4.55
N ILE A 621 6.64 33.91 4.59
CA ILE A 621 5.80 34.06 3.41
C ILE A 621 6.43 35.03 2.40
N VAL A 622 7.00 36.16 2.84
CA VAL A 622 7.70 37.10 1.96
C VAL A 622 8.90 36.43 1.27
N ARG A 623 9.63 35.58 2.00
CA ARG A 623 10.80 34.87 1.48
C ARG A 623 10.43 33.75 0.50
N ALA A 624 9.33 33.05 0.72
CA ALA A 624 8.93 31.88 -0.07
C ALA A 624 7.41 31.83 -0.31
N PRO A 625 6.84 32.81 -1.02
CA PRO A 625 5.39 32.95 -1.16
C PRO A 625 4.75 31.77 -1.89
N LEU A 626 5.45 31.24 -2.91
CA LEU A 626 4.99 30.09 -3.70
C LEU A 626 4.89 28.78 -2.89
N LEU A 627 5.60 28.68 -1.77
CA LEU A 627 5.58 27.50 -0.90
C LEU A 627 4.58 27.64 0.24
N LEU A 628 4.46 28.84 0.80
CA LEU A 628 3.86 29.04 2.11
C LEU A 628 2.50 29.74 2.09
N LEU A 629 2.23 30.59 1.09
CA LEU A 629 1.01 31.40 1.07
C LEU A 629 -0.24 30.51 1.09
N ASP A 630 -0.25 29.53 0.21
CA ASP A 630 -1.36 28.62 -0.05
C ASP A 630 -1.75 27.77 1.19
N PRO A 631 -0.82 27.07 1.87
CA PRO A 631 -1.11 26.40 3.13
C PRO A 631 -1.65 27.33 4.24
N TYR A 632 -1.07 28.52 4.40
CA TYR A 632 -1.52 29.47 5.43
C TYR A 632 -2.91 30.05 5.14
N VAL A 633 -3.23 30.28 3.86
CA VAL A 633 -4.58 30.69 3.43
C VAL A 633 -5.60 29.57 3.69
N SER A 634 -5.24 28.31 3.43
CA SER A 634 -6.10 27.16 3.72
C SER A 634 -6.38 26.99 5.21
N ILE A 635 -5.39 27.22 6.08
CA ILE A 635 -5.57 27.27 7.55
C ILE A 635 -6.59 28.35 7.92
N ALA A 636 -6.41 29.57 7.39
CA ALA A 636 -7.29 30.70 7.71
C ALA A 636 -8.75 30.41 7.34
N ARG A 637 -8.97 29.82 6.16
CA ARG A 637 -10.30 29.41 5.70
C ARG A 637 -10.90 28.29 6.54
N ALA A 638 -10.09 27.31 6.95
CA ALA A 638 -10.55 26.19 7.75
C ALA A 638 -11.06 26.64 9.12
N VAL A 639 -10.34 27.55 9.77
CA VAL A 639 -10.75 28.16 11.05
C VAL A 639 -12.04 28.98 10.87
N LEU A 640 -12.10 29.83 9.84
CA LEU A 640 -13.28 30.64 9.51
C LEU A 640 -14.55 29.79 9.33
N ARG A 641 -14.48 28.76 8.49
CA ARG A 641 -15.63 27.88 8.25
C ARG A 641 -16.02 27.08 9.50
N GLY A 642 -15.03 26.70 10.31
CA GLY A 642 -15.25 26.11 11.62
C GLY A 642 -16.06 27.01 12.55
N THR A 643 -15.75 28.31 12.63
CA THR A 643 -16.56 29.26 13.42
C THR A 643 -17.98 29.47 12.88
N ALA A 644 -18.16 29.36 11.57
CA ALA A 644 -19.45 29.58 10.90
C ALA A 644 -20.34 28.32 10.84
N GLN A 645 -19.96 27.21 11.49
CA GLN A 645 -20.63 25.90 11.41
C GLN A 645 -20.80 25.37 9.96
N GLN A 646 -19.89 25.74 9.06
CA GLN A 646 -19.85 25.28 7.67
C GLN A 646 -18.92 24.08 7.50
N ALA A 647 -18.91 23.47 6.31
CA ALA A 647 -17.94 22.43 5.94
C ALA A 647 -16.50 22.94 6.18
N ARG A 648 -15.72 22.21 6.98
CA ARG A 648 -14.45 22.68 7.57
C ARG A 648 -13.34 22.92 6.54
N CYS A 649 -13.41 22.30 5.38
CA CYS A 649 -12.51 22.54 4.25
C CYS A 649 -13.27 22.38 2.94
N SER A 650 -12.70 22.92 1.86
CA SER A 650 -13.20 22.73 0.50
C SER A 650 -12.21 21.88 -0.30
N ASP A 651 -12.65 21.33 -1.42
CA ASP A 651 -11.79 20.59 -2.34
C ASP A 651 -10.58 21.40 -2.80
N ILE A 652 -10.74 22.72 -2.91
CA ILE A 652 -9.65 23.66 -3.23
C ILE A 652 -8.60 23.65 -2.10
N ASP A 653 -9.02 23.79 -0.85
CA ASP A 653 -8.08 23.83 0.29
C ASP A 653 -7.34 22.49 0.45
N LEU A 654 -8.06 21.38 0.21
CA LEU A 654 -7.49 20.03 0.18
C LEU A 654 -6.49 19.85 -0.96
N SER A 655 -6.84 20.27 -2.17
CA SER A 655 -5.97 20.19 -3.36
C SER A 655 -4.71 21.03 -3.18
N THR A 656 -4.85 22.26 -2.68
CA THR A 656 -3.75 23.17 -2.37
C THR A 656 -2.81 22.58 -1.33
N CYS A 657 -3.33 22.07 -0.20
CA CYS A 657 -2.50 21.45 0.83
C CYS A 657 -1.93 20.09 0.41
N ALA A 658 -2.60 19.34 -0.45
CA ALA A 658 -2.05 18.12 -1.03
C ALA A 658 -0.85 18.42 -1.94
N SER A 659 -0.94 19.49 -2.72
CA SER A 659 0.17 19.96 -3.56
C SER A 659 1.36 20.41 -2.70
N ALA A 660 1.10 21.21 -1.66
CA ALA A 660 2.12 21.62 -0.69
C ALA A 660 2.74 20.43 0.07
N LEU A 661 1.96 19.40 0.39
CA LEU A 661 2.45 18.15 0.99
C LEU A 661 3.32 17.36 0.01
N GLN A 662 2.96 17.31 -1.27
CA GLN A 662 3.79 16.70 -2.32
C GLN A 662 5.13 17.45 -2.47
N MET A 663 5.11 18.79 -2.41
CA MET A 663 6.32 19.61 -2.42
C MET A 663 7.21 19.31 -1.21
N LEU A 664 6.63 19.22 -0.01
CA LEU A 664 7.36 18.84 1.19
C LEU A 664 7.98 17.43 1.06
N ARG A 665 7.22 16.43 0.57
CA ARG A 665 7.70 15.05 0.39
C ARG A 665 8.88 14.95 -0.56
N ASN A 666 8.92 15.80 -1.58
CA ASN A 666 9.99 15.85 -2.57
C ASN A 666 11.12 16.83 -2.19
N ALA A 667 10.99 17.53 -1.06
CA ALA A 667 11.97 18.52 -0.64
C ALA A 667 13.32 17.86 -0.34
N ARG A 668 14.39 18.51 -0.81
CA ARG A 668 15.76 18.21 -0.42
C ARG A 668 16.38 19.49 0.09
N LEU A 669 16.77 19.50 1.36
CA LEU A 669 17.44 20.65 1.97
C LEU A 669 18.90 20.66 1.51
N THR A 670 19.22 21.51 0.54
CA THR A 670 20.59 21.67 -0.02
C THR A 670 21.33 22.86 0.57
N LYS A 671 20.61 23.82 1.18
CA LYS A 671 21.16 25.00 1.83
C LYS A 671 20.50 25.21 3.18
N LEU A 672 21.32 25.57 4.18
CA LEU A 672 20.85 25.86 5.55
C LEU A 672 19.80 26.97 5.58
N GLU A 673 19.94 27.96 4.70
CA GLU A 673 19.09 29.15 4.62
C GLU A 673 17.61 28.84 4.30
N ASP A 674 17.33 27.68 3.71
CA ASP A 674 15.98 27.24 3.33
C ASP A 674 15.28 26.41 4.42
N ALA A 675 16.00 26.03 5.48
CA ALA A 675 15.47 25.16 6.52
C ALA A 675 14.25 25.78 7.23
N GLY A 676 14.30 27.09 7.51
CA GLY A 676 13.17 27.82 8.09
C GLY A 676 11.91 27.78 7.22
N THR A 677 12.06 27.81 5.89
CA THR A 677 10.95 27.70 4.94
C THR A 677 10.32 26.31 4.98
N PHE A 678 11.12 25.24 4.99
CA PHE A 678 10.60 23.87 5.05
C PHE A 678 9.99 23.53 6.41
N LEU A 679 10.53 24.07 7.50
CA LEU A 679 9.96 23.97 8.83
C LEU A 679 8.59 24.68 8.90
N ALA A 680 8.50 25.90 8.35
CA ALA A 680 7.23 26.63 8.25
C ALA A 680 6.21 25.87 7.38
N LEU A 681 6.64 25.29 6.25
CA LEU A 681 5.78 24.49 5.38
C LEU A 681 5.24 23.25 6.12
N GLY A 682 6.13 22.46 6.73
CA GLY A 682 5.74 21.28 7.51
C GLY A 682 4.79 21.61 8.65
N LEU A 683 5.08 22.68 9.40
CA LEU A 683 4.24 23.11 10.52
C LEU A 683 2.89 23.65 10.07
N SER A 684 2.82 24.35 8.93
CA SER A 684 1.54 24.78 8.33
C SER A 684 0.68 23.57 7.93
N LEU A 685 1.28 22.54 7.30
CA LEU A 685 0.57 21.32 6.91
C LEU A 685 0.10 20.51 8.12
N VAL A 686 0.92 20.39 9.17
CA VAL A 686 0.52 19.80 10.45
C VAL A 686 -0.68 20.55 11.04
N THR A 687 -0.64 21.88 11.02
CA THR A 687 -1.72 22.73 11.55
C THR A 687 -3.00 22.58 10.73
N PHE A 688 -2.92 22.65 9.40
CA PHE A 688 -4.07 22.44 8.52
C PHE A 688 -4.69 21.07 8.72
N HIS A 689 -3.88 20.00 8.71
CA HIS A 689 -4.36 18.64 8.92
C HIS A 689 -5.12 18.49 10.24
N ARG A 690 -4.60 19.07 11.33
CA ARG A 690 -5.25 19.06 12.65
C ARG A 690 -6.59 19.80 12.69
N LEU A 691 -6.80 20.79 11.82
CA LEU A 691 -8.06 21.53 11.74
C LEU A 691 -9.16 20.77 10.99
N ILE A 692 -8.81 19.77 10.19
CA ILE A 692 -9.75 19.12 9.25
C ILE A 692 -9.87 17.61 9.43
N SER A 693 -8.88 16.91 9.99
CA SER A 693 -8.79 15.44 9.99
C SER A 693 -8.72 14.82 11.39
N THR A 694 -9.40 13.67 11.56
CA THR A 694 -9.38 12.76 12.75
C THR A 694 -8.20 11.82 12.80
N ILE A 695 -7.31 11.91 11.82
CA ILE A 695 -6.10 11.11 11.72
C ILE A 695 -4.91 11.92 12.22
N SER A 696 -3.87 11.22 12.66
CA SER A 696 -2.70 11.85 13.25
C SER A 696 -1.80 12.56 12.23
N ALA A 697 -1.43 13.82 12.52
CA ALA A 697 -0.45 14.58 11.73
C ALA A 697 1.02 14.13 11.92
N THR A 698 1.27 13.05 12.69
CA THR A 698 2.61 12.59 13.09
C THR A 698 3.55 12.42 11.92
N THR A 699 3.06 11.84 10.82
CA THR A 699 3.91 11.50 9.68
C THR A 699 4.46 12.76 9.03
N ILE A 700 3.64 13.81 8.92
CA ILE A 700 4.06 15.11 8.39
C ILE A 700 5.11 15.71 9.32
N CYS A 701 4.83 15.76 10.63
CA CYS A 701 5.74 16.30 11.65
C CYS A 701 7.11 15.60 11.64
N ARG A 702 7.12 14.25 11.69
CA ARG A 702 8.34 13.44 11.72
C ARG A 702 9.12 13.50 10.43
N PHE A 703 8.43 13.58 9.29
CA PHE A 703 9.10 13.77 8.00
C PHE A 703 9.81 15.12 7.96
N THR A 704 9.14 16.21 8.36
CA THR A 704 9.75 17.55 8.43
C THR A 704 10.96 17.57 9.34
N LEU A 705 10.88 16.98 10.54
CA LEU A 705 12.03 16.85 11.44
C LEU A 705 13.16 16.03 10.81
N SER A 706 12.84 14.92 10.12
CA SER A 706 13.85 14.07 9.47
C SER A 706 14.57 14.79 8.33
N LEU A 707 13.86 15.68 7.60
CA LEU A 707 14.43 16.49 6.53
C LEU A 707 15.50 17.47 7.04
N VAL A 708 15.28 18.07 8.21
CA VAL A 708 16.21 19.05 8.80
C VAL A 708 17.24 18.44 9.74
N ARG A 709 17.01 17.21 10.23
CA ARG A 709 17.87 16.52 11.20
C ARG A 709 19.37 16.53 10.83
N PRO A 710 19.80 16.31 9.58
CA PRO A 710 21.22 16.34 9.23
C PRO A 710 21.89 17.70 9.47
N TRP A 711 21.11 18.79 9.49
CA TRP A 711 21.56 20.17 9.66
C TRP A 711 21.31 20.70 11.07
N TYR A 712 20.88 19.83 12.00
CA TYR A 712 20.52 20.25 13.35
C TYR A 712 21.65 20.97 14.10
N PRO A 713 22.92 20.53 14.03
CA PRO A 713 24.02 21.25 14.69
C PRO A 713 24.15 22.71 14.25
N GLU A 714 23.90 23.01 12.99
CA GLU A 714 23.99 24.35 12.42
C GLU A 714 22.73 25.18 12.67
N LEU A 715 21.54 24.57 12.57
CA LEU A 715 20.25 25.23 12.81
C LEU A 715 20.04 25.60 14.27
N TRP A 716 20.69 24.86 15.17
CA TRP A 716 20.59 25.02 16.60
C TRP A 716 20.95 26.44 17.11
N HIS A 717 21.82 27.14 16.39
CA HIS A 717 22.27 28.49 16.75
C HIS A 717 21.44 29.61 16.10
N ASP A 718 20.49 29.29 15.22
CA ASP A 718 19.65 30.27 14.54
C ASP A 718 18.35 30.51 15.33
N ALA A 719 18.33 31.62 16.09
CA ALA A 719 17.17 32.03 16.86
C ALA A 719 15.89 32.19 16.01
N SER A 720 16.02 32.52 14.71
CA SER A 720 14.86 32.71 13.81
C SER A 720 14.20 31.39 13.41
N ILE A 721 14.93 30.26 13.44
CA ILE A 721 14.45 28.92 13.06
C ILE A 721 14.06 28.09 14.29
N SER A 722 14.57 28.48 15.45
CA SER A 722 14.39 27.78 16.73
C SER A 722 12.91 27.57 17.12
N MET A 723 12.00 28.45 16.70
CA MET A 723 10.58 28.43 17.11
C MET A 723 9.71 27.44 16.33
N GLU A 724 9.85 27.32 15.02
CA GLU A 724 9.14 26.26 14.26
C GLU A 724 9.72 24.88 14.58
N LEU A 725 11.04 24.81 14.77
CA LEU A 725 11.74 23.57 15.14
C LEU A 725 11.36 23.10 16.54
N GLY A 726 11.36 23.99 17.54
CA GLY A 726 10.96 23.70 18.91
C GLY A 726 9.54 23.16 19.00
N CYS A 727 8.60 23.80 18.30
CA CYS A 727 7.22 23.35 18.20
C CYS A 727 7.10 21.92 17.62
N LEU A 728 7.75 21.64 16.49
CA LEU A 728 7.71 20.30 15.88
C LEU A 728 8.35 19.24 16.79
N ILE A 729 9.46 19.56 17.46
CA ILE A 729 10.09 18.65 18.43
C ILE A 729 9.17 18.38 19.62
N PHE A 730 8.49 19.41 20.15
CA PHE A 730 7.52 19.25 21.23
C PHE A 730 6.34 18.35 20.82
N LEU A 731 5.79 18.57 19.63
CA LEU A 731 4.69 17.74 19.10
C LEU A 731 5.11 16.28 18.93
N ASP A 732 6.28 16.03 18.33
CA ASP A 732 6.77 14.65 18.17
C ASP A 732 7.12 13.99 19.50
N THR A 733 7.67 14.75 20.46
CA THR A 733 8.02 14.24 21.80
C THR A 733 6.77 13.84 22.59
N THR A 734 5.79 14.73 22.69
CA THR A 734 4.52 14.46 23.40
C THR A 734 3.77 13.29 22.78
N GLN A 735 3.75 13.19 21.45
CA GLN A 735 3.17 12.06 20.75
C GLN A 735 3.92 10.74 20.97
N SER A 736 5.25 10.81 21.03
CA SER A 736 6.10 9.65 21.25
C SER A 736 5.94 9.08 22.67
N LEU A 737 5.67 9.92 23.67
CA LEU A 737 5.33 9.49 25.03
C LEU A 737 4.10 8.59 25.05
N PHE A 738 3.04 8.99 24.35
CA PHE A 738 1.82 8.19 24.26
C PHE A 738 2.00 6.89 23.48
N ARG A 739 2.79 6.92 22.39
CA ARG A 739 2.92 5.77 21.48
C ARG A 739 4.05 4.80 21.86
N GLY A 740 4.86 5.14 22.86
CA GLY A 740 6.06 4.42 23.25
C GLY A 740 7.09 4.34 22.12
N ARG A 741 7.38 5.49 21.50
CA ARG A 741 8.33 5.61 20.38
C ARG A 741 9.47 6.55 20.75
N VAL A 742 10.55 6.53 19.96
CA VAL A 742 11.64 7.51 20.09
C VAL A 742 11.34 8.72 19.19
N PRO A 743 11.41 9.96 19.71
CA PRO A 743 11.31 11.17 18.90
C PRO A 743 12.42 11.22 17.84
N VAL A 744 12.14 11.86 16.70
CA VAL A 744 13.09 11.96 15.58
C VAL A 744 14.36 12.70 16.00
N MET A 745 14.24 13.67 16.91
CA MET A 745 15.31 14.53 17.39
C MET A 745 15.16 14.79 18.88
N GLU A 746 16.29 14.85 19.58
CA GLU A 746 16.38 15.35 20.94
C GLU A 746 16.46 16.88 20.91
N TYR A 747 15.63 17.58 21.69
CA TYR A 747 15.78 19.02 21.91
C TYR A 747 17.05 19.27 22.73
N ARG A 748 18.00 20.04 22.20
CA ARG A 748 19.09 20.61 23.00
C ARG A 748 18.55 21.86 23.72
N VAL A 749 19.20 22.40 24.75
CA VAL A 749 18.78 23.66 25.39
C VAL A 749 19.79 24.75 25.07
N HIS A 750 19.39 25.79 24.32
CA HIS A 750 20.32 26.79 23.75
C HIS A 750 20.46 27.93 24.72
N ASP A 751 19.31 28.50 25.06
CA ASP A 751 19.14 29.53 26.05
C ASP A 751 17.91 29.14 26.89
N PRO A 752 18.06 28.89 28.21
CA PRO A 752 16.94 28.54 29.08
C PRO A 752 15.91 29.66 29.22
N GLU A 753 16.21 30.90 28.79
CA GLU A 753 15.26 32.02 28.73
C GLU A 753 14.40 32.02 27.46
N THR A 754 14.71 31.15 26.48
CA THR A 754 13.91 31.02 25.27
C THR A 754 12.56 30.39 25.59
N ILE A 755 11.48 31.12 25.33
CA ILE A 755 10.11 30.66 25.52
C ILE A 755 9.52 30.32 24.16
N ASP A 756 9.19 29.04 23.97
CA ASP A 756 8.57 28.56 22.75
C ASP A 756 7.06 28.85 22.76
N ARG A 757 6.49 29.19 21.61
CA ARG A 757 5.06 29.54 21.48
C ARG A 757 4.10 28.38 21.74
N PHE A 758 4.57 27.13 21.64
CA PHE A 758 3.80 25.91 21.87
C PHE A 758 4.23 25.19 23.15
N ALA A 759 5.55 25.02 23.34
CA ALA A 759 6.14 24.36 24.50
C ALA A 759 6.28 25.28 25.73
N GLY A 760 6.13 26.60 25.56
CA GLY A 760 6.24 27.56 26.66
C GLY A 760 7.59 27.50 27.35
N LEU A 761 7.55 27.42 28.67
CA LEU A 761 8.73 27.24 29.53
C LEU A 761 9.23 25.78 29.58
N CYS A 762 8.63 24.86 28.81
CA CYS A 762 9.01 23.44 28.82
C CYS A 762 10.25 23.12 27.98
N GLY A 763 10.89 24.09 27.30
CA GLY A 763 12.10 23.85 26.51
C GLY A 763 13.15 23.05 27.29
N PRO A 764 13.55 23.48 28.50
CA PRO A 764 14.47 22.72 29.34
C PRO A 764 13.94 21.38 29.89
N LEU A 765 12.63 21.11 29.81
CA LEU A 765 12.01 19.82 30.17
C LEU A 765 12.08 18.81 29.02
N LEU A 766 12.10 19.26 27.76
CA LEU A 766 12.09 18.39 26.57
C LEU A 766 13.21 17.33 26.53
N PRO A 767 14.48 17.61 26.93
CA PRO A 767 15.51 16.57 26.99
C PRO A 767 15.17 15.46 27.99
N LEU A 768 14.52 15.79 29.11
CA LEU A 768 14.06 14.81 30.10
C LEU A 768 12.90 13.98 29.57
N LEU A 769 11.97 14.59 28.83
CA LEU A 769 10.89 13.85 28.14
C LEU A 769 11.43 12.95 27.03
N TYR A 770 12.46 13.37 26.30
CA TYR A 770 13.12 12.53 25.30
C TYR A 770 13.72 11.27 25.94
N ARG A 771 14.40 11.40 27.08
CA ARG A 771 14.91 10.25 27.86
C ARG A 771 13.78 9.35 28.37
N LEU A 772 12.67 9.93 28.82
CA LEU A 772 11.48 9.16 29.18
C LEU A 772 10.95 8.36 27.97
N CYS A 773 10.88 8.95 26.77
CA CYS A 773 10.52 8.24 25.54
C CYS A 773 11.45 7.06 25.23
N LEU A 774 12.77 7.23 25.39
CA LEU A 774 13.75 6.14 25.22
C LEU A 774 13.45 4.98 26.18
N MET A 775 13.17 5.28 27.45
CA MET A 775 12.83 4.26 28.45
C MET A 775 11.52 3.54 28.09
N ILE A 776 10.46 4.25 27.71
CA ILE A 776 9.19 3.63 27.30
C ILE A 776 9.41 2.72 26.08
N ALA A 777 10.15 3.19 25.07
CA ALA A 777 10.43 2.42 23.87
C ALA A 777 11.25 1.15 24.18
N ALA A 778 12.23 1.23 25.07
CA ALA A 778 13.04 0.09 25.50
C ALA A 778 12.19 -0.96 26.25
N VAL A 779 11.35 -0.52 27.19
CA VAL A 779 10.40 -1.38 27.92
C VAL A 779 9.41 -2.06 26.96
N LYS A 780 8.96 -1.35 25.92
CA LYS A 780 8.03 -1.88 24.92
C LYS A 780 8.66 -2.90 23.98
N ALA A 781 9.94 -2.75 23.63
CA ALA A 781 10.66 -3.62 22.72
C ALA A 781 11.01 -5.00 23.30
N GLY A 782 10.59 -5.31 24.53
CA GLY A 782 10.93 -6.56 25.21
C GLY A 782 12.42 -6.67 25.55
N GLY A 783 13.18 -5.58 25.40
CA GLY A 783 14.55 -5.53 25.88
C GLY A 783 14.55 -5.76 27.38
N GLU A 784 15.59 -6.43 27.89
CA GLU A 784 15.98 -6.32 29.28
C GLU A 784 16.39 -4.86 29.56
N TYR A 785 15.43 -3.94 29.58
CA TYR A 785 15.52 -2.81 30.49
C TYR A 785 15.22 -3.36 31.89
N GLN A 786 16.08 -4.29 32.34
CA GLN A 786 16.61 -4.21 33.70
C GLN A 786 17.39 -2.89 33.77
N SER A 787 16.68 -1.77 33.65
CA SER A 787 17.20 -0.53 34.18
C SER A 787 17.42 -0.83 35.65
N SER A 788 18.68 -0.80 36.06
CA SER A 788 19.01 -0.64 37.47
C SER A 788 18.04 0.39 38.03
N SER A 789 17.35 0.12 39.16
CA SER A 789 16.39 1.09 39.73
C SER A 789 16.94 2.51 39.76
N VAL A 790 18.28 2.62 39.90
CA VAL A 790 19.13 3.79 39.74
C VAL A 790 18.76 4.71 38.58
N GLU A 791 18.44 4.23 37.38
CA GLU A 791 18.14 5.12 36.23
C GLU A 791 16.71 5.68 36.30
N PHE A 792 15.72 4.87 36.70
CA PHE A 792 14.39 5.36 37.04
C PHE A 792 14.47 6.41 38.17
N ASP A 793 15.20 6.10 39.24
CA ASP A 793 15.40 6.97 40.40
C ASP A 793 16.16 8.24 40.03
N ARG A 794 17.11 8.17 39.08
CA ARG A 794 17.84 9.32 38.56
C ARG A 794 16.93 10.23 37.74
N LEU A 795 16.21 9.70 36.75
CA LEU A 795 15.31 10.50 35.92
C LEU A 795 14.16 11.10 36.75
N ALA A 796 13.62 10.35 37.70
CA ALA A 796 12.60 10.86 38.63
C ALA A 796 13.12 12.03 39.46
N ARG A 797 14.34 11.94 40.01
CA ARG A 797 14.98 13.06 40.75
C ARG A 797 15.22 14.26 39.86
N GLU A 798 15.70 14.06 38.63
CA GLU A 798 15.96 15.14 37.67
C GLU A 798 14.66 15.85 37.27
N ILE A 799 13.58 15.13 36.98
CA ILE A 799 12.26 15.73 36.67
C ILE A 799 11.65 16.42 37.90
N THR A 800 11.81 15.84 39.09
CA THR A 800 11.29 16.44 40.34
C THR A 800 12.02 17.74 40.68
N ALA A 801 13.35 17.76 40.52
CA ALA A 801 14.18 18.93 40.76
C ALA A 801 14.03 20.00 39.67
N TRP A 802 13.53 19.62 38.49
CA TRP A 802 13.29 20.55 37.40
C TRP A 802 12.18 21.54 37.76
N ALA A 803 12.44 22.81 37.48
CA ALA A 803 11.48 23.91 37.55
C ALA A 803 11.71 24.84 36.35
N PRO A 804 10.66 25.49 35.84
CA PRO A 804 10.82 26.47 34.78
C PRO A 804 11.70 27.62 35.27
N TYR A 805 12.68 28.01 34.45
CA TYR A 805 13.54 29.17 34.72
C TYR A 805 12.82 30.45 34.26
N VAL A 806 12.76 31.45 35.12
CA VAL A 806 12.09 32.73 34.85
C VAL A 806 13.03 33.86 35.24
N SER A 807 13.56 34.57 34.24
CA SER A 807 14.45 35.72 34.49
C SER A 807 13.64 37.00 34.77
N PRO A 808 14.24 38.04 35.38
CA PRO A 808 13.59 39.35 35.49
C PRO A 808 13.17 39.93 34.14
N ALA A 809 13.92 39.64 33.07
CA ALA A 809 13.57 40.04 31.71
C ALA A 809 12.31 39.33 31.21
N THR A 810 12.16 38.03 31.51
CA THR A 810 10.94 37.27 31.24
C THR A 810 9.74 37.86 31.97
N LEU A 811 9.87 38.16 33.27
CA LEU A 811 8.76 38.74 34.06
C LEU A 811 8.28 40.09 33.50
N ASN A 812 9.19 40.90 32.96
CA ASN A 812 8.84 42.18 32.35
C ASN A 812 8.28 42.03 30.93
N ARG A 813 8.47 40.88 30.26
CA ARG A 813 8.03 40.65 28.88
C ARG A 813 6.57 40.18 28.78
N PHE A 814 6.07 39.50 29.80
CA PHE A 814 4.74 38.88 29.79
C PHE A 814 3.84 39.48 30.86
N SER A 815 2.54 39.55 30.58
CA SER A 815 1.55 39.93 31.60
C SER A 815 1.46 38.88 32.72
N GLU A 816 0.94 39.27 33.89
CA GLU A 816 0.73 38.33 35.00
C GLU A 816 -0.12 37.12 34.60
N VAL A 817 -1.14 37.35 33.75
CA VAL A 817 -2.01 36.30 33.21
C VAL A 817 -1.24 35.35 32.27
N GLU A 818 -0.43 35.89 31.37
CA GLU A 818 0.41 35.07 30.48
C GLU A 818 1.44 34.25 31.26
N MET A 819 2.07 34.86 32.27
CA MET A 819 3.00 34.15 33.13
C MET A 819 2.32 33.02 33.90
N LEU A 820 1.10 33.23 34.42
CA LEU A 820 0.35 32.18 35.08
C LEU A 820 0.01 31.02 34.13
N LEU A 821 -0.36 31.30 32.88
CA LEU A 821 -0.60 30.26 31.86
C LEU A 821 0.69 29.48 31.53
N LEU A 822 1.81 30.17 31.31
CA LEU A 822 3.10 29.57 31.01
C LEU A 822 3.60 28.67 32.16
N MET A 823 3.50 29.16 33.39
CA MET A 823 3.91 28.43 34.59
C MET A 823 3.02 27.21 34.83
N THR A 824 1.70 27.38 34.70
CA THR A 824 0.75 26.27 34.85
C THR A 824 1.03 25.18 33.82
N GLN A 825 1.22 25.55 32.54
CA GLN A 825 1.53 24.61 31.47
C GLN A 825 2.80 23.78 31.78
N ALA A 826 3.88 24.47 32.20
CA ALA A 826 5.13 23.82 32.56
C ALA A 826 4.97 22.85 33.73
N ASN A 827 4.24 23.25 34.77
CA ASN A 827 4.04 22.43 35.96
C ASN A 827 3.18 21.19 35.68
N VAL A 828 2.11 21.31 34.88
CA VAL A 828 1.27 20.15 34.53
C VAL A 828 1.99 19.17 33.61
N HIS A 829 2.85 19.63 32.70
CA HIS A 829 3.70 18.74 31.89
C HIS A 829 4.76 18.03 32.74
N ARG A 830 5.36 18.72 33.72
CA ARG A 830 6.27 18.08 34.70
C ARG A 830 5.56 17.00 35.51
N ALA A 831 4.36 17.31 36.04
CA ALA A 831 3.55 16.33 36.78
C ALA A 831 3.16 15.14 35.90
N SER A 832 2.83 15.39 34.62
CA SER A 832 2.52 14.33 33.64
C SER A 832 3.73 13.42 33.40
N ALA A 833 4.93 13.98 33.28
CA ALA A 833 6.16 13.22 33.10
C ALA A 833 6.45 12.32 34.31
N LEU A 834 6.25 12.83 35.53
CA LEU A 834 6.37 12.04 36.76
C LEU A 834 5.33 10.92 36.83
N LEU A 835 4.08 11.20 36.44
CA LEU A 835 3.01 10.20 36.43
C LEU A 835 3.26 9.10 35.38
N ILE A 836 3.72 9.46 34.18
CA ILE A 836 4.11 8.50 33.14
C ILE A 836 5.28 7.63 33.64
N LEU A 837 6.32 8.24 34.23
CA LEU A 837 7.47 7.51 34.76
C LEU A 837 7.05 6.56 35.91
N HIS A 838 6.14 7.01 36.78
CA HIS A 838 5.55 6.18 37.83
C HIS A 838 4.82 4.97 37.25
N ARG A 839 3.96 5.18 36.25
CA ARG A 839 3.20 4.12 35.58
C ARG A 839 3.98 3.31 34.55
N LEU A 840 5.24 3.67 34.30
CA LEU A 840 6.20 2.81 33.62
C LEU A 840 6.84 1.82 34.59
N ARG A 841 6.97 2.19 35.87
CA ARG A 841 7.57 1.37 36.93
C ARG A 841 6.57 0.50 37.69
N TYR A 842 5.37 1.03 37.94
CA TYR A 842 4.33 0.39 38.73
C TYR A 842 3.07 0.20 37.89
N SER A 843 2.50 -1.00 37.94
CA SER A 843 1.26 -1.30 37.24
C SER A 843 0.06 -0.64 37.91
N PHE A 844 -1.08 -0.55 37.22
CA PHE A 844 -2.33 -0.15 37.86
C PHE A 844 -2.68 -1.14 38.99
N GLY A 845 -3.05 -0.63 40.16
CA GLY A 845 -3.24 -1.42 41.39
C GLY A 845 -2.01 -1.38 42.31
N GLU A 846 -0.86 -0.91 41.83
CA GLU A 846 0.36 -0.75 42.63
C GLU A 846 0.66 0.75 42.83
N ARG A 847 0.92 1.14 44.08
CA ARG A 847 1.32 2.52 44.44
C ARG A 847 0.33 3.58 43.90
N ASP A 848 -0.96 3.25 43.84
CA ASP A 848 -2.00 4.10 43.24
C ASP A 848 -2.20 5.43 43.97
N GLY A 849 -1.90 5.52 45.28
CA GLY A 849 -1.99 6.78 46.03
C GLY A 849 -1.05 7.86 45.50
N GLU A 850 0.18 7.48 45.09
CA GLU A 850 1.16 8.42 44.50
C GLU A 850 0.70 8.86 43.11
N ALA A 851 0.17 7.94 42.31
CA ALA A 851 -0.36 8.24 40.98
C ALA A 851 -1.60 9.15 41.04
N ALA A 852 -2.52 8.87 41.96
CA ALA A 852 -3.72 9.68 42.20
C ALA A 852 -3.36 11.09 42.66
N SER A 853 -2.36 11.25 43.52
CA SER A 853 -1.88 12.58 43.95
C SER A 853 -1.30 13.39 42.78
N LEU A 854 -0.58 12.75 41.85
CA LEU A 854 -0.06 13.43 40.65
C LEU A 854 -1.19 13.82 39.68
N SER A 855 -2.17 12.93 39.47
CA SER A 855 -3.36 13.23 38.66
C SER A 855 -4.18 14.38 39.25
N GLU A 856 -4.44 14.36 40.56
CA GLU A 856 -5.19 15.41 41.25
C GLU A 856 -4.44 16.75 41.21
N SER A 857 -3.11 16.72 41.31
CA SER A 857 -2.27 17.91 41.15
C SER A 857 -2.39 18.54 39.75
N ILE A 858 -2.47 17.71 38.69
CA ILE A 858 -2.69 18.19 37.32
C ILE A 858 -4.06 18.85 37.21
N VAL A 859 -5.12 18.16 37.64
CA VAL A 859 -6.51 18.64 37.51
C VAL A 859 -6.74 19.92 38.31
N SER A 860 -6.22 19.99 39.55
CA SER A 860 -6.38 21.16 40.41
C SER A 860 -5.65 22.40 39.88
N GLN A 861 -4.41 22.24 39.40
CA GLN A 861 -3.66 23.36 38.81
C GLN A 861 -4.34 23.92 37.55
N LEU A 862 -4.92 23.05 36.71
CA LEU A 862 -5.70 23.49 35.55
C LEU A 862 -6.96 24.24 35.99
N ALA A 863 -7.69 23.73 36.98
CA ALA A 863 -8.91 24.37 37.49
C ALA A 863 -8.63 25.73 38.14
N GLU A 864 -7.57 25.85 38.93
CA GLU A 864 -7.12 27.12 39.53
C GLU A 864 -6.73 28.14 38.46
N CYS A 865 -5.98 27.71 37.44
CA CYS A 865 -5.61 28.57 36.32
C CYS A 865 -6.84 29.07 35.57
N LEU A 866 -7.84 28.21 35.31
CA LEU A 866 -9.11 28.61 34.69
C LEU A 866 -9.86 29.62 35.57
N ALA A 867 -9.94 29.39 36.89
CA ALA A 867 -10.64 30.28 37.81
C ALA A 867 -10.02 31.68 37.87
N VAL A 868 -8.69 31.78 37.76
CA VAL A 868 -7.96 33.06 37.83
C VAL A 868 -7.91 33.77 36.47
N THR A 869 -7.64 33.03 35.39
CA THR A 869 -7.36 33.63 34.07
C THR A 869 -8.55 33.62 33.11
N GLY A 870 -9.61 32.88 33.44
CA GLY A 870 -10.77 32.65 32.57
C GLY A 870 -10.50 31.68 31.41
N GLN A 871 -9.31 31.09 31.30
CA GLN A 871 -8.97 30.12 30.26
C GLN A 871 -7.97 29.06 30.74
N TYR A 872 -7.94 27.88 30.11
CA TYR A 872 -6.84 26.94 30.33
C TYR A 872 -5.59 27.35 29.55
N PRO A 873 -4.38 26.94 30.00
CA PRO A 873 -3.20 27.03 29.16
C PRO A 873 -3.39 26.16 27.90
N PRO A 874 -2.95 26.60 26.71
CA PRO A 874 -2.98 25.80 25.50
C PRO A 874 -2.00 24.61 25.56
N ASN A 875 -2.17 23.64 24.68
CA ASN A 875 -1.31 22.45 24.52
C ASN A 875 -1.17 21.58 25.79
N ILE A 876 -2.30 21.33 26.46
CA ILE A 876 -2.38 20.54 27.70
C ILE A 876 -2.99 19.14 27.51
N THR A 877 -3.18 18.69 26.27
CA THR A 877 -3.80 17.38 26.00
C THR A 877 -3.00 16.24 26.65
N LEU A 878 -1.67 16.32 26.66
CA LEU A 878 -0.82 15.36 27.39
C LEU A 878 -1.26 15.20 28.84
N ALA A 879 -1.41 16.33 29.54
CA ALA A 879 -1.77 16.36 30.95
C ALA A 879 -3.17 15.80 31.20
N ILE A 880 -4.15 16.18 30.37
CA ILE A 880 -5.53 15.70 30.52
C ILE A 880 -5.61 14.20 30.29
N MET A 881 -4.97 13.66 29.26
CA MET A 881 -5.03 12.22 28.95
C MET A 881 -4.30 11.38 30.00
N VAL A 882 -3.16 11.85 30.50
CA VAL A 882 -2.40 11.16 31.55
C VAL A 882 -3.20 11.17 32.86
N ALA A 883 -3.81 12.31 33.24
CA ALA A 883 -4.70 12.39 34.39
C ALA A 883 -5.96 11.52 34.23
N ALA A 884 -6.53 11.47 33.02
CA ALA A 884 -7.67 10.61 32.69
C ALA A 884 -7.35 9.14 32.91
N GLY A 885 -6.13 8.71 32.59
CA GLY A 885 -5.64 7.36 32.88
C GLY A 885 -5.71 6.96 34.35
N GLU A 886 -5.77 7.93 35.27
CA GLU A 886 -5.89 7.70 36.72
C GLU A 886 -7.31 7.86 37.27
N ALA A 887 -8.28 8.37 36.50
CA ALA A 887 -9.68 8.48 36.92
C ALA A 887 -10.40 7.11 36.95
N VAL A 888 -10.79 6.66 38.15
CA VAL A 888 -11.50 5.38 38.35
C VAL A 888 -12.99 5.62 38.63
N SER A 889 -13.31 6.54 39.53
CA SER A 889 -14.69 6.73 39.97
C SER A 889 -15.48 7.61 38.99
N PRO A 890 -16.82 7.46 38.90
CA PRO A 890 -17.65 8.34 38.07
C PRO A 890 -17.45 9.84 38.36
N PRO A 891 -17.34 10.30 39.62
CA PRO A 891 -17.00 11.70 39.92
C PRO A 891 -15.66 12.16 39.35
N ASP A 892 -14.61 11.33 39.43
CA ASP A 892 -13.28 11.67 38.88
C ASP A 892 -13.34 11.80 37.35
N ARG A 893 -14.09 10.91 36.71
CA ARG A 893 -14.31 10.91 35.26
C ARG A 893 -15.05 12.16 34.82
N GLU A 894 -16.12 12.52 35.52
CA GLU A 894 -16.88 13.73 35.23
C GLU A 894 -16.00 14.99 35.35
N ARG A 895 -15.15 15.04 36.39
CA ARG A 895 -14.19 16.13 36.60
C ARG A 895 -13.17 16.25 35.46
N ILE A 896 -12.70 15.14 34.89
CA ILE A 896 -11.85 15.15 33.69
C ILE A 896 -12.62 15.65 32.46
N LEU A 897 -13.85 15.16 32.25
CA LEU A 897 -14.69 15.56 31.11
C LEU A 897 -15.09 17.04 31.15
N SER A 898 -15.20 17.64 32.34
CA SER A 898 -15.51 19.06 32.49
C SER A 898 -14.35 19.98 32.10
N LEU A 899 -13.11 19.47 32.01
CA LEU A 899 -11.97 20.25 31.53
C LEU A 899 -12.02 20.51 30.01
N ILE A 900 -12.60 19.58 29.25
CA ILE A 900 -12.52 19.56 27.78
C ILE A 900 -13.16 20.79 27.11
N PRO A 901 -14.38 21.25 27.49
CA PRO A 901 -15.01 22.39 26.83
C PRO A 901 -14.22 23.70 26.96
N GLY A 902 -13.51 23.90 28.06
CA GLY A 902 -12.75 25.12 28.31
C GLY A 902 -11.41 25.21 27.57
N ILE A 903 -10.97 24.14 26.89
CA ILE A 903 -9.69 24.13 26.16
C ILE A 903 -9.80 25.11 24.99
N LYS A 904 -8.82 25.99 24.85
CA LYS A 904 -8.79 26.95 23.75
C LYS A 904 -8.80 26.22 22.41
N GLY A 905 -9.88 26.39 21.68
CA GLY A 905 -10.13 25.76 20.40
C GLY A 905 -10.83 24.40 20.45
N SER A 906 -11.39 24.01 21.59
CA SER A 906 -12.29 22.87 21.76
C SER A 906 -13.51 22.91 20.83
N THR A 907 -13.88 24.11 20.38
CA THR A 907 -14.98 24.41 19.46
C THR A 907 -14.57 24.27 17.98
N PHE A 908 -13.27 24.26 17.68
CA PHE A 908 -12.75 23.99 16.34
C PHE A 908 -12.59 22.48 16.17
N TYR A 909 -13.03 21.94 15.03
CA TYR A 909 -12.82 20.53 14.68
C TYR A 909 -13.56 19.58 15.68
N PRO A 910 -13.78 18.24 15.51
CA PRO A 910 -14.33 17.40 16.58
C PRO A 910 -13.24 17.15 17.64
N PHE A 911 -12.45 18.16 18.02
CA PHE A 911 -11.37 18.05 19.01
C PHE A 911 -11.92 17.53 20.34
N ALA A 912 -12.96 18.20 20.85
CA ALA A 912 -13.60 17.82 22.11
C ALA A 912 -14.21 16.41 22.02
N TRP A 913 -14.80 16.07 20.87
CA TRP A 913 -15.37 14.74 20.63
C TRP A 913 -14.29 13.66 20.56
N ASN A 914 -13.20 13.85 19.80
CA ASN A 914 -12.08 12.92 19.70
C ASN A 914 -11.41 12.72 21.06
N LEU A 915 -11.16 13.79 21.81
CA LEU A 915 -10.56 13.72 23.13
C LEU A 915 -11.45 12.93 24.09
N ARG A 916 -12.77 13.15 24.06
CA ARG A 916 -13.75 12.36 24.83
C ARG A 916 -13.74 10.89 24.44
N MET A 917 -13.72 10.59 23.14
CA MET A 917 -13.66 9.21 22.64
C MET A 917 -12.38 8.50 23.08
N LEU A 918 -11.23 9.18 23.00
CA LEU A 918 -9.95 8.64 23.42
C LEU A 918 -9.92 8.38 24.93
N ILE A 919 -10.43 9.33 25.73
CA ILE A 919 -10.55 9.17 27.18
C ILE A 919 -11.52 8.02 27.54
N ALA A 920 -12.65 7.90 26.85
CA ALA A 920 -13.58 6.79 27.06
C ALA A 920 -12.93 5.44 26.76
N ASN A 921 -12.10 5.36 25.71
CA ASN A 921 -11.34 4.15 25.39
C ASN A 921 -10.30 3.83 26.47
N ILE A 922 -9.57 4.83 26.98
CA ILE A 922 -8.63 4.67 28.10
C ILE A 922 -9.34 4.07 29.32
N TRP A 923 -10.52 4.60 29.66
CA TRP A 923 -11.32 4.10 30.78
C TRP A 923 -11.85 2.70 30.54
N SER A 924 -12.32 2.40 29.33
CA SER A 924 -12.80 1.07 28.98
C SER A 924 -11.70 0.01 29.13
N GLU A 925 -10.50 0.26 28.62
CA GLU A 925 -9.37 -0.66 28.73
C GLU A 925 -8.90 -0.82 30.19
N ARG A 926 -8.91 0.28 30.94
CA ARG A 926 -8.59 0.25 32.36
C ARG A 926 -9.60 -0.55 33.18
N ASP A 927 -10.90 -0.34 32.95
CA ASP A 927 -11.99 -1.02 33.67
C ASP A 927 -12.05 -2.52 33.37
N GLN A 928 -11.72 -2.90 32.14
CA GLN A 928 -11.66 -4.31 31.73
C GLN A 928 -10.41 -5.03 32.26
N GLY A 929 -9.43 -4.29 32.80
CA GLY A 929 -8.15 -4.84 33.28
C GLY A 929 -7.29 -5.45 32.17
N THR A 930 -7.57 -5.10 30.91
CA THR A 930 -6.88 -5.64 29.72
C THR A 930 -5.45 -5.15 29.62
N GLU A 931 -5.14 -3.96 30.16
CA GLU A 931 -3.80 -3.39 30.18
C GLU A 931 -3.35 -3.00 31.59
N LYS A 932 -2.16 -3.47 31.97
CA LYS A 932 -1.60 -3.24 33.32
C LYS A 932 -0.83 -1.93 33.47
N PHE A 933 -0.50 -1.26 32.37
CA PHE A 933 0.37 -0.07 32.39
C PHE A 933 -0.19 1.05 31.52
N LEU A 934 -0.01 2.29 31.98
CA LEU A 934 -0.50 3.51 31.30
C LEU A 934 -0.01 3.62 29.84
N TYR A 935 1.25 3.28 29.58
CA TYR A 935 1.84 3.41 28.23
C TYR A 935 1.25 2.44 27.20
N ARG A 936 0.55 1.38 27.63
CA ARG A 936 -0.12 0.42 26.74
C ARG A 936 -1.58 0.78 26.45
N LEU A 937 -2.20 1.64 27.26
CA LEU A 937 -3.58 2.10 27.03
C LEU A 937 -3.76 2.85 25.70
N PHE A 938 -2.66 3.23 25.04
CA PHE A 938 -2.64 3.94 23.78
C PHE A 938 -2.33 3.04 22.55
N ASP A 939 -2.16 1.73 22.72
CA ASP A 939 -1.64 0.83 21.68
C ASP A 939 -2.69 0.28 20.71
N ARG A 940 -3.95 0.09 21.13
CA ARG A 940 -4.99 -0.56 20.33
C ARG A 940 -5.52 0.26 19.15
N ASN A 941 -5.26 1.56 19.12
CA ASN A 941 -5.73 2.46 18.05
C ASN A 941 -4.58 3.34 17.53
N PRO A 942 -3.59 2.78 16.80
CA PRO A 942 -2.44 3.53 16.29
C PRO A 942 -2.83 4.63 15.28
N GLU A 943 -4.04 4.56 14.72
CA GLU A 943 -4.57 5.51 13.73
C GLU A 943 -5.35 6.68 14.36
N LEU A 944 -5.81 6.56 15.62
CA LEU A 944 -6.55 7.64 16.26
C LEU A 944 -5.61 8.85 16.46
N ALA A 945 -6.03 10.02 15.96
CA ALA A 945 -5.33 11.26 16.26
C ALA A 945 -5.32 11.47 17.77
N ILE A 946 -4.13 11.61 18.35
CA ILE A 946 -3.99 12.20 19.67
C ILE A 946 -4.24 13.69 19.45
N PRO A 947 -5.31 14.27 20.01
CA PRO A 947 -5.67 15.65 19.75
C PRO A 947 -4.73 16.56 20.54
N LEU A 948 -3.49 16.75 20.08
CA LEU A 948 -2.47 17.58 20.75
C LEU A 948 -2.91 19.03 20.90
#